data_AF-A0A4V3R772-F1
#
_entry.id   AF-A0A4V3R772-F1
#
_cell.length_a   1.000
_cell.length_b   1.000
_cell.length_c   1.000
_cell.angle_alpha   90.00
_cell.angle_beta   90.00
_cell.angle_gamma   90.00
#
_symmetry.space_group_name_H-M   'P 1'
#
loop_
_entity.id
_entity.type
_entity.pdbx_description
1 polymer ?
#
loop_
_entity_poly.entity_id
_entity_poly.type
_entity_poly.pdbx_seq_one_letter_code
_entity_poly.pdbx_strand_id
1 'polypeptide(L)'
;MKKFYLSLVALTMLCISNVSAGTRVLFSQNFEGVTSSAETGWTYGGEAMNILTDDQGTYFELFGGATNGRNAVLNWGAEVYGENASILEDGKYTLTFEFCPQQPSNNQYNSAITVVSNLSAPANQPYINRWTYLKDQDGNEITDPAAYVGFLFDLSQKADIATGDAYFVNGDESNIVNLTQGSWYLVSLNVDVNARTIEYNVSDLMGTTVTSGTRTIPATECDGTEISMYAEGLNVMVARYQARYYFDNISLTCESAQDVANDPVVALTGLGKDEEGNLNPNLRIYTITFKPGETLKVKGTEGDVAEVRYDDCTGSYKYSTTTSGTLVAWTEVGTAKSNEITMEVDCSPCALPAVAADVISVEEGFAKTYKLTVSNAEVPLSPTLFISYTFNGKNGTTLSGEELPTGTTVTVPEAGTLTVTTSAFGYQATVVTIENNIEYELKNSYDFARMTPETIKAAGFAAIEDLNSATTSGENNWTARKRLFYYDVNQPVMGEDGSPAVDDKGNPVYTAVYPFGYVADDSECVIHRWVIADTDMTEEKAAATFEGVTLWNGLAAQVLQGIGLTQNATKNNYNTVKFKGIGANDIVIVNTINSYGSNSIHPVCATADEYFAQVKGEDVAYPIASTGREVLGSKAGGAYVIDEEDGTKTLGFQLYRIDTALVYAKVFGVKGGSVGIENIGTGENAQNAGAYYNLAGQRIAKPAKGSIFIHNGKKMIMK
;
A
#
# COMPACT_ATOMS: atom_id res chain seq x y z
N MET A 1 5.07 -0.99 19.44
CA MET A 1 4.60 -1.40 20.78
C MET A 1 4.55 -2.91 20.77
N LYS A 2 5.18 -3.56 21.74
CA LYS A 2 5.53 -5.00 21.72
C LYS A 2 4.25 -5.87 21.78
N LYS A 3 3.99 -6.74 20.80
CA LYS A 3 3.07 -7.88 21.04
C LYS A 3 3.85 -8.82 21.96
N PHE A 4 3.51 -8.83 23.24
CA PHE A 4 3.71 -10.06 23.98
C PHE A 4 2.75 -11.07 23.35
N TYR A 5 3.27 -12.21 22.89
CA TYR A 5 2.53 -13.39 22.46
C TYR A 5 1.69 -13.92 23.65
N LEU A 6 0.68 -13.15 24.09
CA LEU A 6 -0.12 -13.38 25.27
C LEU A 6 -1.42 -14.15 24.95
N SER A 7 -1.72 -14.39 23.67
CA SER A 7 -2.97 -15.04 23.26
C SER A 7 -3.06 -16.51 23.67
N LEU A 8 -1.93 -17.17 23.98
CA LEU A 8 -1.97 -18.50 24.60
C LEU A 8 -2.31 -18.46 26.11
N VAL A 9 -2.06 -17.34 26.80
CA VAL A 9 -2.41 -17.17 28.23
C VAL A 9 -3.90 -16.87 28.41
N ALA A 10 -4.51 -16.14 27.47
CA ALA A 10 -5.95 -15.85 27.49
C ALA A 10 -6.82 -17.10 27.26
N LEU A 11 -6.28 -18.14 26.61
CA LEU A 11 -6.97 -19.44 26.45
C LEU A 11 -7.25 -20.12 27.81
N THR A 12 -6.52 -19.75 28.88
CA THR A 12 -6.45 -20.54 30.12
C THR A 12 -7.20 -20.01 31.34
N MET A 13 -7.85 -18.84 31.30
CA MET A 13 -8.57 -18.33 32.49
C MET A 13 -10.09 -18.53 32.51
N LEU A 14 -10.72 -19.02 31.42
CA LEU A 14 -12.18 -19.23 31.38
C LEU A 14 -12.63 -20.71 31.49
N CYS A 15 -11.71 -21.67 31.40
CA CYS A 15 -12.03 -23.10 31.57
C CYS A 15 -11.51 -23.62 32.92
N ILE A 16 -12.15 -23.21 34.03
CA ILE A 16 -11.97 -23.90 35.32
C ILE A 16 -13.26 -24.64 35.68
N SER A 17 -13.37 -25.89 35.21
CA SER A 17 -13.90 -26.97 36.05
C SER A 17 -13.59 -28.36 35.48
N ASN A 18 -12.63 -29.03 36.13
CA ASN A 18 -12.53 -30.47 36.41
C ASN A 18 -12.23 -31.49 35.28
N VAL A 19 -11.08 -32.16 35.47
CA VAL A 19 -10.66 -33.50 35.00
C VAL A 19 -10.19 -33.61 33.54
N SER A 20 -8.86 -33.73 33.38
CA SER A 20 -8.08 -34.27 32.24
C SER A 20 -8.77 -34.47 30.88
N ALA A 21 -9.37 -33.43 30.30
CA ALA A 21 -9.78 -33.42 28.90
C ALA A 21 -8.69 -32.75 28.06
N GLY A 22 -8.29 -33.39 26.96
CA GLY A 22 -7.38 -32.79 25.97
C GLY A 22 -8.12 -31.76 25.11
N THR A 23 -7.41 -30.74 24.62
CA THR A 23 -7.96 -29.79 23.65
C THR A 23 -7.69 -30.28 22.24
N ARG A 24 -8.72 -30.39 21.40
CA ARG A 24 -8.59 -30.71 19.97
C ARG A 24 -8.80 -29.47 19.13
N VAL A 25 -7.87 -29.20 18.21
CA VAL A 25 -8.01 -28.17 17.17
C VAL A 25 -8.77 -28.76 15.99
N LEU A 26 -9.88 -28.13 15.62
CA LEU A 26 -10.73 -28.49 14.49
C LEU A 26 -10.37 -27.69 13.23
N PHE A 27 -9.99 -26.44 13.41
CA PHE A 27 -9.53 -25.54 12.35
C PHE A 27 -8.59 -24.50 12.96
N SER A 28 -7.53 -24.11 12.24
CA SER A 28 -6.66 -23.01 12.65
C SER A 28 -5.98 -22.32 11.48
N GLN A 29 -5.80 -21.01 11.58
CA GLN A 29 -5.06 -20.19 10.63
C GLN A 29 -4.35 -19.04 11.36
N ASN A 30 -3.02 -18.98 11.23
CA ASN A 30 -2.15 -17.98 11.85
C ASN A 30 -1.17 -17.33 10.85
N PHE A 31 -1.31 -17.62 9.56
CA PHE A 31 -0.58 -17.01 8.44
C PHE A 31 0.96 -17.14 8.42
N GLU A 32 1.59 -17.64 9.47
CA GLU A 32 3.07 -17.70 9.60
C GLU A 32 3.76 -18.59 8.56
N GLY A 33 3.05 -19.59 8.05
CA GLY A 33 3.53 -20.49 6.99
C GLY A 33 3.08 -20.10 5.58
N VAL A 34 2.33 -19.00 5.42
CA VAL A 34 1.66 -18.66 4.17
C VAL A 34 2.48 -17.63 3.39
N THR A 35 2.74 -17.90 2.12
CA THR A 35 3.57 -17.01 1.28
C THR A 35 2.77 -16.13 0.33
N SER A 36 1.46 -16.40 0.18
CA SER A 36 0.56 -15.61 -0.66
C SER A 36 -0.87 -15.61 -0.14
N SER A 37 -1.61 -14.53 -0.39
CA SER A 37 -3.02 -14.44 0.00
C SER A 37 -3.93 -15.47 -0.69
N ALA A 38 -3.47 -16.10 -1.78
CA ALA A 38 -4.21 -17.16 -2.46
C ALA A 38 -4.22 -18.49 -1.69
N GLU A 39 -3.23 -18.71 -0.80
CA GLU A 39 -3.10 -19.93 0.01
C GLU A 39 -3.95 -19.88 1.29
N THR A 40 -4.49 -18.72 1.66
CA THR A 40 -5.25 -18.55 2.91
C THR A 40 -6.68 -19.09 2.83
N GLY A 41 -7.18 -19.44 1.63
CA GLY A 41 -8.57 -19.83 1.44
C GLY A 41 -9.58 -18.68 1.57
N TRP A 42 -9.12 -17.45 1.79
CA TRP A 42 -9.98 -16.27 1.76
C TRP A 42 -10.35 -15.93 0.32
N THR A 43 -11.59 -15.52 0.13
CA THR A 43 -12.08 -14.94 -1.12
C THR A 43 -12.44 -13.49 -0.88
N TYR A 44 -12.00 -12.58 -1.74
CA TYR A 44 -12.26 -11.15 -1.59
C TYR A 44 -12.40 -10.45 -2.94
N GLY A 45 -13.35 -9.54 -3.05
CA GLY A 45 -13.62 -8.76 -4.26
C GLY A 45 -13.18 -7.29 -4.20
N GLY A 46 -12.43 -6.89 -3.17
CA GLY A 46 -11.92 -5.53 -2.98
C GLY A 46 -10.63 -5.24 -3.73
N GLU A 47 -9.88 -4.21 -3.29
CA GLU A 47 -8.67 -3.77 -3.98
C GLU A 47 -7.54 -4.79 -3.84
N ALA A 48 -7.26 -5.26 -2.62
CA ALA A 48 -6.18 -6.22 -2.36
C ALA A 48 -6.41 -7.09 -1.12
N MET A 49 -5.81 -8.28 -1.15
CA MET A 49 -5.53 -9.12 0.02
C MET A 49 -4.02 -9.31 0.11
N ASN A 50 -3.41 -8.99 1.25
CA ASN A 50 -1.96 -9.06 1.42
C ASN A 50 -1.59 -9.92 2.63
N ILE A 51 -0.46 -10.61 2.52
CA ILE A 51 0.23 -11.18 3.68
C ILE A 51 1.26 -10.14 4.10
N LEU A 52 1.14 -9.67 5.33
CA LEU A 52 2.03 -8.66 5.89
C LEU A 52 2.80 -9.29 7.07
N THR A 53 4.00 -8.79 7.30
CA THR A 53 4.84 -9.23 8.41
C THR A 53 5.38 -8.00 9.12
N ASP A 54 5.30 -8.01 10.44
CA ASP A 54 5.98 -7.03 11.30
C ASP A 54 6.95 -7.74 12.25
N ASP A 55 7.47 -7.01 13.23
CA ASP A 55 8.34 -7.55 14.28
C ASP A 55 7.63 -8.52 15.23
N GLN A 56 6.34 -8.80 15.00
CA GLN A 56 5.45 -9.53 15.89
C GLN A 56 4.76 -10.72 15.21
N GLY A 57 5.07 -11.00 13.95
CA GLY A 57 4.55 -12.15 13.21
C GLY A 57 3.92 -11.76 11.87
N THR A 58 3.32 -12.76 11.24
CA THR A 58 2.68 -12.65 9.93
C THR A 58 1.17 -12.59 10.09
N TYR A 59 0.51 -11.65 9.41
CA TYR A 59 -0.92 -11.46 9.50
C TYR A 59 -1.51 -11.11 8.14
N PHE A 60 -2.84 -11.25 8.04
CA PHE A 60 -3.56 -11.10 6.79
C PHE A 60 -4.26 -9.74 6.71
N GLU A 61 -3.99 -8.96 5.66
CA GLU A 61 -4.66 -7.69 5.37
C GLU A 61 -5.78 -7.85 4.35
N LEU A 62 -6.92 -7.23 4.67
CA LEU A 62 -7.98 -6.91 3.72
C LEU A 62 -8.00 -5.40 3.45
N PHE A 63 -7.78 -5.00 2.20
CA PHE A 63 -7.76 -3.59 1.79
C PHE A 63 -8.86 -3.27 0.77
N GLY A 64 -9.77 -2.37 1.14
CA GLY A 64 -10.90 -1.96 0.29
C GLY A 64 -10.54 -0.96 -0.82
N GLY A 65 -9.45 -0.19 -0.67
CA GLY A 65 -9.07 0.84 -1.65
C GLY A 65 -10.18 1.86 -1.93
N ALA A 66 -10.23 2.37 -3.17
CA ALA A 66 -11.31 3.27 -3.61
C ALA A 66 -12.57 2.52 -4.11
N THR A 67 -12.51 1.18 -4.12
CA THR A 67 -13.58 0.31 -4.61
C THR A 67 -14.81 0.39 -3.71
N ASN A 68 -16.00 0.13 -4.27
CA ASN A 68 -17.22 -0.03 -3.48
C ASN A 68 -17.00 -1.09 -2.39
N GLY A 69 -17.72 -1.03 -1.26
CA GLY A 69 -17.57 -2.01 -0.19
C GLY A 69 -17.71 -3.46 -0.69
N ARG A 70 -16.93 -4.38 -0.11
CA ARG A 70 -16.81 -5.78 -0.54
C ARG A 70 -16.71 -6.72 0.64
N ASN A 71 -17.27 -7.90 0.47
CA ASN A 71 -17.16 -8.99 1.43
C ASN A 71 -15.88 -9.79 1.18
N ALA A 72 -15.16 -10.06 2.25
CA ALA A 72 -14.12 -11.07 2.33
C ALA A 72 -14.68 -12.27 3.10
N VAL A 73 -14.51 -13.48 2.57
CA VAL A 73 -15.08 -14.69 3.15
C VAL A 73 -13.99 -15.74 3.31
N LEU A 74 -13.90 -16.31 4.52
CA LEU A 74 -13.16 -17.53 4.83
C LEU A 74 -14.15 -18.60 5.26
N ASN A 75 -14.19 -19.72 4.55
CA ASN A 75 -15.06 -20.84 4.89
C ASN A 75 -14.21 -22.07 5.24
N TRP A 76 -14.50 -22.69 6.38
CA TRP A 76 -13.95 -23.99 6.78
C TRP A 76 -15.00 -25.11 6.79
N GLY A 77 -16.29 -24.74 6.71
CA GLY A 77 -17.40 -25.68 6.54
C GLY A 77 -17.75 -26.51 7.78
N ALA A 78 -18.84 -27.27 7.69
CA ALA A 78 -19.35 -28.08 8.81
C ALA A 78 -18.57 -29.39 9.01
N GLU A 79 -17.78 -29.80 8.01
CA GLU A 79 -16.97 -31.01 8.02
C GLU A 79 -15.91 -31.05 9.14
N VAL A 80 -15.47 -29.88 9.63
CA VAL A 80 -14.48 -29.78 10.73
C VAL A 80 -15.01 -30.36 12.05
N TYR A 81 -16.33 -30.48 12.18
CA TYR A 81 -16.98 -31.08 13.35
C TYR A 81 -17.17 -32.61 13.21
N GLY A 82 -16.80 -33.19 12.06
CA GLY A 82 -17.02 -34.60 11.73
C GLY A 82 -18.45 -34.89 11.25
N GLU A 83 -18.67 -36.10 10.72
CA GLU A 83 -20.00 -36.52 10.27
C GLU A 83 -21.01 -36.44 11.43
N ASN A 84 -22.11 -35.71 11.22
CA ASN A 84 -23.11 -35.41 12.25
C ASN A 84 -22.53 -34.80 13.55
N ALA A 85 -21.47 -34.00 13.44
CA ALA A 85 -20.77 -33.38 14.56
C ALA A 85 -20.20 -34.37 15.60
N SER A 86 -19.87 -35.59 15.16
CA SER A 86 -19.39 -36.67 16.02
C SER A 86 -18.11 -36.38 16.81
N ILE A 87 -17.37 -35.32 16.47
CA ILE A 87 -16.16 -34.89 17.21
C ILE A 87 -16.53 -34.12 18.48
N LEU A 88 -17.70 -33.47 18.53
CA LEU A 88 -18.15 -32.69 19.69
C LEU A 88 -18.80 -33.61 20.74
N GLU A 89 -18.01 -34.16 21.65
CA GLU A 89 -18.47 -35.15 22.65
C GLU A 89 -19.60 -34.61 23.56
N ASP A 90 -19.58 -33.33 23.91
CA ASP A 90 -20.58 -32.65 24.74
C ASP A 90 -21.41 -31.59 23.99
N GLY A 91 -21.22 -31.49 22.67
CA GLY A 91 -21.85 -30.48 21.82
C GLY A 91 -21.31 -29.06 22.02
N LYS A 92 -20.09 -28.89 22.54
CA LYS A 92 -19.47 -27.57 22.74
C LYS A 92 -18.20 -27.36 21.95
N TYR A 93 -17.96 -26.12 21.56
CA TYR A 93 -16.71 -25.70 20.93
C TYR A 93 -16.41 -24.23 21.23
N THR A 94 -15.15 -23.83 21.01
CA THR A 94 -14.69 -22.45 21.12
C THR A 94 -14.13 -21.97 19.79
N LEU A 95 -14.61 -20.82 19.31
CA LEU A 95 -14.03 -20.10 18.18
C LEU A 95 -13.32 -18.85 18.70
N THR A 96 -12.06 -18.66 18.32
CA THR A 96 -11.31 -17.44 18.56
C THR A 96 -10.74 -16.87 17.27
N PHE A 97 -10.60 -15.55 17.19
CA PHE A 97 -9.81 -14.89 16.16
C PHE A 97 -9.34 -13.52 16.62
N GLU A 98 -8.20 -13.09 16.11
CA GLU A 98 -7.67 -11.76 16.34
C GLU A 98 -7.94 -10.86 15.13
N PHE A 99 -8.26 -9.60 15.39
CA PHE A 99 -8.43 -8.62 14.34
C PHE A 99 -7.95 -7.23 14.76
N CYS A 100 -7.61 -6.41 13.76
CA CYS A 100 -7.26 -5.01 13.95
C CYS A 100 -8.00 -4.13 12.94
N PRO A 101 -8.83 -3.15 13.38
CA PRO A 101 -9.31 -2.09 12.51
C PRO A 101 -8.16 -1.09 12.25
N GLN A 102 -7.24 -1.45 11.37
CA GLN A 102 -6.03 -0.67 11.12
C GLN A 102 -6.34 0.74 10.62
N GLN A 103 -7.31 0.84 9.72
CA GLN A 103 -7.73 2.10 9.15
C GLN A 103 -9.23 2.00 8.87
N PRO A 104 -10.10 2.70 9.60
CA PRO A 104 -11.49 2.81 9.20
C PRO A 104 -11.58 3.60 7.89
N SER A 105 -12.70 3.43 7.18
CA SER A 105 -13.02 4.29 6.03
C SER A 105 -12.95 5.77 6.41
N ASN A 106 -12.60 6.64 5.48
CA ASN A 106 -12.64 8.09 5.73
C ASN A 106 -13.93 8.77 5.27
N ASN A 107 -14.92 8.01 4.79
CA ASN A 107 -16.15 8.59 4.21
C ASN A 107 -17.40 7.68 4.32
N GLN A 108 -17.25 6.36 4.49
CA GLN A 108 -18.37 5.43 4.64
C GLN A 108 -18.10 4.39 5.73
N TYR A 109 -18.89 4.42 6.80
CA TYR A 109 -18.63 3.62 8.02
C TYR A 109 -19.57 2.42 8.14
N ASN A 110 -19.35 1.37 7.34
CA ASN A 110 -20.23 0.20 7.28
C ASN A 110 -19.49 -1.14 7.18
N SER A 111 -18.28 -1.19 7.73
CA SER A 111 -17.54 -2.46 7.83
C SER A 111 -18.18 -3.36 8.89
N ALA A 112 -18.08 -4.67 8.72
CA ALA A 112 -18.63 -5.64 9.65
C ALA A 112 -17.76 -6.89 9.74
N ILE A 113 -17.73 -7.52 10.90
CA ILE A 113 -17.07 -8.81 11.13
C ILE A 113 -18.14 -9.75 11.66
N THR A 114 -18.45 -10.80 10.91
CA THR A 114 -19.49 -11.75 11.26
C THR A 114 -19.01 -13.20 11.22
N VAL A 115 -19.50 -13.99 12.16
CA VAL A 115 -19.31 -15.45 12.17
C VAL A 115 -20.53 -16.08 11.53
N VAL A 116 -20.34 -16.76 10.40
CA VAL A 116 -21.42 -17.36 9.61
C VAL A 116 -21.69 -18.81 9.99
N SER A 117 -22.95 -19.22 9.86
CA SER A 117 -23.35 -20.63 9.80
C SER A 117 -24.02 -20.95 8.45
N ASN A 118 -24.20 -22.24 8.12
CA ASN A 118 -24.79 -22.73 6.87
C ASN A 118 -24.09 -22.22 5.58
N LEU A 119 -22.79 -21.90 5.61
CA LEU A 119 -22.02 -21.24 4.55
C LEU A 119 -22.72 -19.99 3.93
N SER A 120 -23.65 -19.38 4.66
CA SER A 120 -24.57 -18.37 4.13
C SER A 120 -24.01 -16.97 4.30
N ALA A 121 -22.98 -16.62 3.52
CA ALA A 121 -22.52 -15.25 3.42
C ALA A 121 -23.41 -14.46 2.43
N PRO A 122 -23.85 -13.23 2.75
CA PRO A 122 -24.59 -12.40 1.79
C PRO A 122 -23.73 -12.14 0.54
N ALA A 123 -24.36 -12.19 -0.63
CA ALA A 123 -23.72 -11.78 -1.88
C ALA A 123 -23.20 -10.34 -1.78
N ASN A 124 -22.12 -10.02 -2.51
CA ASN A 124 -21.49 -8.70 -2.51
C ASN A 124 -22.52 -7.56 -2.62
N GLN A 125 -22.78 -6.86 -1.50
CA GLN A 125 -23.62 -5.68 -1.48
C GLN A 125 -22.75 -4.42 -1.33
N PRO A 126 -23.04 -3.34 -2.07
CA PRO A 126 -22.28 -2.08 -1.97
C PRO A 126 -22.38 -1.43 -0.58
N TYR A 127 -23.38 -1.84 0.20
CA TYR A 127 -23.55 -1.55 1.61
C TYR A 127 -24.07 -2.83 2.27
N ILE A 128 -23.39 -3.33 3.31
CA ILE A 128 -24.10 -4.17 4.27
C ILE A 128 -24.92 -3.19 5.09
N ASN A 129 -26.17 -3.00 4.68
CA ASN A 129 -27.17 -2.69 5.68
C ASN A 129 -27.15 -3.89 6.62
N ARG A 130 -27.29 -3.65 7.93
CA ARG A 130 -27.70 -4.74 8.83
C ARG A 130 -28.86 -5.47 8.13
N TRP A 131 -29.07 -6.74 8.40
CA TRP A 131 -30.24 -7.47 7.88
C TRP A 131 -31.60 -6.89 8.36
N THR A 132 -31.68 -5.58 8.69
CA THR A 132 -32.84 -4.79 9.04
C THR A 132 -33.62 -4.19 7.88
N TYR A 133 -33.33 -4.51 6.61
CA TYR A 133 -34.29 -4.23 5.54
C TYR A 133 -35.04 -5.49 5.13
N LEU A 134 -35.87 -5.93 6.05
CA LEU A 134 -37.08 -6.68 5.72
C LEU A 134 -38.19 -5.74 5.17
N LYS A 135 -37.87 -4.52 4.73
CA LYS A 135 -38.82 -3.64 4.05
C LYS A 135 -38.17 -3.13 2.79
N ASP A 136 -38.91 -3.25 1.70
CA ASP A 136 -38.42 -2.91 0.36
C ASP A 136 -38.18 -1.40 0.20
N GLN A 137 -37.64 -1.03 -0.96
CA GLN A 137 -37.41 0.36 -1.37
C GLN A 137 -38.72 1.17 -1.53
N ASP A 138 -39.87 0.50 -1.37
CA ASP A 138 -41.22 1.00 -1.63
C ASP A 138 -42.07 1.15 -0.36
N GLY A 139 -41.54 0.82 0.82
CA GLY A 139 -42.12 1.13 2.12
C GLY A 139 -43.08 0.08 2.71
N ASN A 140 -43.07 -1.18 2.23
CA ASN A 140 -43.92 -2.24 2.77
C ASN A 140 -43.31 -2.95 3.98
N GLU A 141 -44.11 -3.27 5.01
CA GLU A 141 -43.64 -4.06 6.16
C GLU A 141 -43.49 -5.54 5.89
N ILE A 142 -42.33 -6.11 6.23
CA ILE A 142 -42.26 -7.45 6.85
C ILE A 142 -42.34 -7.24 8.36
N THR A 143 -43.27 -7.95 9.00
CA THR A 143 -43.60 -7.81 10.43
C THR A 143 -43.47 -9.15 11.13
N ASP A 144 -42.25 -9.52 11.53
CA ASP A 144 -42.00 -10.59 12.50
C ASP A 144 -40.78 -10.22 13.39
N PRO A 145 -40.90 -10.23 14.73
CA PRO A 145 -39.95 -9.67 15.72
C PRO A 145 -38.50 -10.23 15.79
N ALA A 146 -38.06 -11.11 14.89
CA ALA A 146 -36.77 -11.84 14.95
C ALA A 146 -35.87 -11.64 13.71
N ALA A 147 -35.85 -10.43 13.14
CA ALA A 147 -35.21 -10.02 11.88
C ALA A 147 -33.67 -10.20 11.73
N TYR A 148 -33.04 -11.08 12.52
CA TYR A 148 -31.63 -11.42 12.41
C TYR A 148 -31.52 -12.78 11.73
N VAL A 149 -30.78 -12.86 10.63
CA VAL A 149 -30.63 -14.13 9.92
C VAL A 149 -29.18 -14.32 9.44
N GLY A 150 -28.59 -15.45 9.86
CA GLY A 150 -27.37 -16.07 9.36
C GLY A 150 -26.11 -16.05 10.24
N PHE A 151 -26.01 -15.19 11.26
CA PHE A 151 -24.74 -15.00 12.00
C PHE A 151 -24.82 -15.42 13.47
N LEU A 152 -23.84 -16.25 13.88
CA LEU A 152 -23.61 -16.63 15.28
C LEU A 152 -23.11 -15.43 16.09
N PHE A 153 -22.29 -14.57 15.49
CA PHE A 153 -21.78 -13.34 16.08
C PHE A 153 -21.66 -12.24 15.03
N ASP A 154 -21.89 -10.98 15.44
CA ASP A 154 -21.76 -9.80 14.59
C ASP A 154 -21.10 -8.64 15.35
N LEU A 155 -20.17 -7.98 14.67
CA LEU A 155 -19.57 -6.72 15.09
C LEU A 155 -19.57 -5.77 13.90
N SER A 156 -20.52 -4.83 13.89
CA SER A 156 -20.83 -3.99 12.73
C SER A 156 -20.62 -2.50 13.02
N GLN A 157 -19.92 -1.78 12.14
CA GLN A 157 -19.70 -0.35 12.26
C GLN A 157 -21.00 0.43 12.23
N LYS A 158 -21.02 1.51 13.02
CA LYS A 158 -22.12 2.47 13.07
C LYS A 158 -22.01 3.51 11.94
N ALA A 159 -22.96 3.46 11.01
CA ALA A 159 -22.93 4.24 9.75
C ALA A 159 -23.13 5.75 9.89
N ASP A 160 -23.67 6.23 11.01
CA ASP A 160 -24.04 7.63 11.25
C ASP A 160 -23.03 8.40 12.13
N ILE A 161 -21.84 7.84 12.40
CA ILE A 161 -20.78 8.52 13.19
C ILE A 161 -19.58 8.88 12.30
N ALA A 162 -19.05 10.09 12.48
CA ALA A 162 -17.99 10.67 11.65
C ALA A 162 -16.58 10.09 11.89
N THR A 163 -16.38 9.22 12.90
CA THR A 163 -15.07 8.75 13.38
C THR A 163 -14.77 7.27 13.13
N GLY A 164 -15.75 6.45 12.72
CA GLY A 164 -15.55 5.05 12.31
C GLY A 164 -15.10 4.05 13.39
N ASP A 165 -15.09 4.48 14.64
CA ASP A 165 -14.61 3.75 15.82
C ASP A 165 -15.73 3.02 16.58
N ALA A 166 -16.99 3.39 16.38
CA ALA A 166 -18.14 2.78 17.07
C ALA A 166 -18.71 1.57 16.32
N TYR A 167 -18.93 0.48 17.05
CA TYR A 167 -19.48 -0.78 16.55
C TYR A 167 -20.66 -1.25 17.40
N PHE A 168 -21.68 -1.78 16.74
CA PHE A 168 -22.76 -2.54 17.37
C PHE A 168 -22.34 -3.98 17.58
N VAL A 169 -22.76 -4.55 18.70
CA VAL A 169 -22.53 -5.95 19.02
C VAL A 169 -23.82 -6.73 18.79
N ASN A 170 -23.75 -7.77 17.96
CA ASN A 170 -24.88 -8.63 17.61
C ASN A 170 -26.11 -7.85 17.10
N GLY A 171 -25.88 -6.77 16.35
CA GLY A 171 -26.93 -5.88 15.85
C GLY A 171 -27.71 -5.07 16.91
N ASP A 172 -27.33 -5.14 18.19
CA ASP A 172 -27.99 -4.41 19.27
C ASP A 172 -27.55 -2.94 19.28
N GLU A 173 -28.48 -2.04 18.93
CA GLU A 173 -28.23 -0.60 18.90
C GLU A 173 -27.91 0.02 20.27
N SER A 174 -28.29 -0.67 21.35
CA SER A 174 -28.00 -0.25 22.72
C SER A 174 -26.63 -0.74 23.21
N ASN A 175 -26.05 -1.75 22.54
CA ASN A 175 -24.74 -2.29 22.87
C ASN A 175 -23.69 -1.79 21.87
N ILE A 176 -23.13 -0.62 22.17
CA ILE A 176 -22.12 0.05 21.35
C ILE A 176 -20.75 -0.05 22.04
N VAL A 177 -19.76 -0.48 21.28
CA VAL A 177 -18.35 -0.51 21.69
C VAL A 177 -17.50 0.40 20.82
N ASN A 178 -16.46 1.00 21.40
CA ASN A 178 -15.50 1.80 20.65
C ASN A 178 -14.19 1.04 20.49
N LEU A 179 -13.78 0.83 19.25
CA LEU A 179 -12.52 0.19 18.90
C LEU A 179 -11.53 1.23 18.42
N THR A 180 -10.33 1.20 18.98
CA THR A 180 -9.23 2.10 18.63
C THR A 180 -8.59 1.66 17.33
N GLN A 181 -8.41 2.60 16.41
CA GLN A 181 -7.69 2.38 15.17
C GLN A 181 -6.26 1.86 15.42
N GLY A 182 -5.85 0.81 14.70
CA GLY A 182 -4.50 0.24 14.80
C GLY A 182 -4.25 -0.61 16.05
N SER A 183 -5.28 -0.83 16.89
CA SER A 183 -5.21 -1.74 18.03
C SER A 183 -5.73 -3.13 17.66
N TRP A 184 -5.09 -4.16 18.20
CA TRP A 184 -5.52 -5.55 18.03
C TRP A 184 -6.51 -5.97 19.13
N TYR A 185 -7.49 -6.78 18.75
CA TYR A 185 -8.55 -7.30 19.59
C TYR A 185 -8.69 -8.81 19.40
N LEU A 186 -9.02 -9.52 20.48
CA LEU A 186 -9.36 -10.93 20.48
C LEU A 186 -10.87 -11.09 20.63
N VAL A 187 -11.49 -11.82 19.70
CA VAL A 187 -12.86 -12.32 19.83
C VAL A 187 -12.80 -13.76 20.28
N SER A 188 -13.60 -14.13 21.28
CA SER A 188 -13.78 -15.50 21.76
C SER A 188 -15.26 -15.81 21.89
N LEU A 189 -15.69 -16.93 21.30
CA LEU A 189 -17.05 -17.43 21.32
C LEU A 189 -17.05 -18.86 21.86
N ASN A 190 -17.67 -19.08 23.03
CA ASN A 190 -17.95 -20.42 23.55
C ASN A 190 -19.38 -20.79 23.15
N VAL A 191 -19.50 -21.81 22.30
CA VAL A 191 -20.77 -22.23 21.71
C VAL A 191 -21.22 -23.52 22.33
N ASP A 192 -22.46 -23.52 22.84
CA ASP A 192 -23.18 -24.72 23.26
C ASP A 192 -24.27 -25.00 22.23
N VAL A 193 -24.04 -26.02 21.39
CA VAL A 193 -24.95 -26.41 20.31
C VAL A 193 -26.27 -26.92 20.87
N ASN A 194 -26.22 -27.68 21.98
CA ASN A 194 -27.38 -28.30 22.59
C ASN A 194 -28.28 -27.27 23.27
N ALA A 195 -27.70 -26.30 23.97
CA ALA A 195 -28.41 -25.19 24.59
C ALA A 195 -28.77 -24.06 23.60
N ARG A 196 -28.20 -24.09 22.39
CA ARG A 196 -28.28 -23.01 21.38
C ARG A 196 -27.85 -21.65 21.94
N THR A 197 -26.80 -21.64 22.75
CA THR A 197 -26.26 -20.43 23.40
C THR A 197 -24.82 -20.18 23.00
N ILE A 198 -24.46 -18.90 22.92
CA ILE A 198 -23.11 -18.42 22.64
C ILE A 198 -22.72 -17.45 23.75
N GLU A 199 -21.67 -17.76 24.49
CA GLU A 199 -21.00 -16.78 25.34
C GLU A 199 -19.89 -16.11 24.54
N TYR A 200 -20.01 -14.80 24.33
CA TYR A 200 -19.04 -14.03 23.56
C TYR A 200 -18.24 -13.11 24.48
N ASN A 201 -16.96 -12.92 24.17
CA ASN A 201 -16.09 -11.94 24.79
C ASN A 201 -15.19 -11.32 23.71
N VAL A 202 -15.13 -9.98 23.69
CA VAL A 202 -14.16 -9.21 22.92
C VAL A 202 -13.25 -8.51 23.91
N SER A 203 -11.94 -8.70 23.78
CA SER A 203 -10.94 -8.07 24.64
C SER A 203 -9.80 -7.45 23.85
N ASP A 204 -9.10 -6.49 24.43
CA ASP A 204 -7.80 -6.08 23.90
C ASP A 204 -6.74 -7.17 24.14
N LEU A 205 -5.54 -7.00 23.56
CA LEU A 205 -4.43 -7.93 23.77
C LEU A 205 -3.86 -7.94 25.20
N MET A 206 -4.25 -7.00 26.07
CA MET A 206 -3.89 -7.01 27.49
C MET A 206 -4.88 -7.83 28.32
N GLY A 207 -5.92 -8.40 27.68
CA GLY A 207 -6.97 -9.18 28.33
C GLY A 207 -8.06 -8.33 28.95
N THR A 208 -8.10 -7.02 28.69
CA THR A 208 -9.18 -6.15 29.16
C THR A 208 -10.42 -6.39 28.31
N THR A 209 -11.51 -6.84 28.94
CA THR A 209 -12.80 -7.00 28.25
C THR A 209 -13.32 -5.66 27.74
N VAL A 210 -13.57 -5.59 26.45
CA VAL A 210 -14.25 -4.49 25.75
C VAL A 210 -15.76 -4.70 25.81
N THR A 211 -16.22 -5.93 25.55
CA THR A 211 -17.63 -6.33 25.68
C THR A 211 -17.73 -7.83 25.86
N SER A 212 -18.78 -8.27 26.55
CA SER A 212 -19.08 -9.68 26.74
C SER A 212 -20.56 -9.89 26.98
N GLY A 213 -21.07 -11.07 26.69
CA GLY A 213 -22.46 -11.42 26.97
C GLY A 213 -22.82 -12.83 26.52
N THR A 214 -24.09 -13.19 26.71
CA THR A 214 -24.65 -14.46 26.26
C THR A 214 -25.77 -14.20 25.28
N ARG A 215 -25.76 -14.90 24.15
CA ARG A 215 -26.78 -14.84 23.11
C ARG A 215 -27.42 -16.21 22.94
N THR A 216 -28.75 -16.27 22.91
CA THR A 216 -29.51 -17.45 22.49
C THR A 216 -29.87 -17.32 21.03
N ILE A 217 -29.60 -18.36 20.24
CA ILE A 217 -29.87 -18.39 18.80
C ILE A 217 -31.19 -19.11 18.53
N PRO A 218 -32.16 -18.48 17.84
CA PRO A 218 -33.43 -19.12 17.51
C PRO A 218 -33.21 -20.34 16.62
N ALA A 219 -34.16 -21.28 16.61
CA ALA A 219 -34.04 -22.50 15.80
C ALA A 219 -34.12 -22.23 14.29
N THR A 220 -34.89 -21.22 13.90
CA THR A 220 -35.13 -20.85 12.51
C THR A 220 -35.08 -19.34 12.33
N GLU A 221 -34.78 -18.93 11.11
CA GLU A 221 -34.88 -17.56 10.63
C GLU A 221 -36.33 -17.10 10.48
N CYS A 222 -36.53 -15.80 10.23
CA CYS A 222 -37.86 -15.23 10.01
C CYS A 222 -38.59 -15.82 8.79
N ASP A 223 -37.86 -16.38 7.83
CA ASP A 223 -38.42 -17.08 6.66
C ASP A 223 -38.62 -18.60 6.87
N GLY A 224 -38.29 -19.11 8.07
CA GLY A 224 -38.41 -20.52 8.44
C GLY A 224 -37.18 -21.38 8.11
N THR A 225 -36.11 -20.80 7.57
CA THR A 225 -34.85 -21.52 7.31
C THR A 225 -34.18 -21.94 8.63
N GLU A 226 -33.64 -23.15 8.72
CA GLU A 226 -32.95 -23.63 9.93
C GLU A 226 -31.61 -22.91 10.16
N ILE A 227 -31.34 -22.52 11.41
CA ILE A 227 -30.07 -21.91 11.80
C ILE A 227 -29.15 -22.97 12.41
N SER A 228 -28.05 -23.28 11.71
CA SER A 228 -26.97 -24.10 12.25
C SER A 228 -26.26 -23.37 13.40
N MET A 229 -25.95 -24.11 14.46
CA MET A 229 -25.10 -23.65 15.57
C MET A 229 -23.61 -23.89 15.31
N TYR A 230 -23.25 -24.47 14.17
CA TYR A 230 -21.88 -24.71 13.77
C TYR A 230 -21.35 -23.47 13.04
N ALA A 231 -20.25 -22.92 13.53
CA ALA A 231 -19.56 -21.85 12.85
C ALA A 231 -18.88 -22.47 11.63
N GLU A 232 -19.13 -21.93 10.45
CA GLU A 232 -18.66 -22.51 9.18
C GLU A 232 -17.72 -21.55 8.42
N GLY A 233 -17.55 -20.33 8.94
CA GLY A 233 -16.68 -19.33 8.35
C GLY A 233 -16.70 -17.98 9.05
N LEU A 234 -15.87 -17.07 8.53
CA LEU A 234 -15.90 -15.64 8.78
C LEU A 234 -16.32 -14.89 7.52
N ASN A 235 -17.16 -13.88 7.69
CA ASN A 235 -17.48 -12.91 6.65
C ASN A 235 -17.16 -11.50 7.15
N VAL A 236 -16.32 -10.80 6.40
CA VAL A 236 -15.84 -9.47 6.73
C VAL A 236 -16.26 -8.51 5.63
N MET A 237 -17.16 -7.58 5.94
CA MET A 237 -17.43 -6.46 5.05
C MET A 237 -16.39 -5.39 5.28
N VAL A 238 -15.67 -5.04 4.21
CA VAL A 238 -14.71 -3.94 4.21
C VAL A 238 -15.36 -2.75 3.51
N ALA A 239 -15.52 -1.64 4.26
CA ALA A 239 -16.11 -0.43 3.73
C ALA A 239 -15.30 0.20 2.58
N ARG A 240 -15.98 1.02 1.77
CA ARG A 240 -15.34 1.82 0.71
C ARG A 240 -14.42 2.89 1.31
N TYR A 241 -13.50 3.42 0.50
CA TYR A 241 -12.63 4.55 0.84
C TYR A 241 -11.53 4.20 1.87
N GLN A 242 -10.65 3.31 1.44
CA GLN A 242 -9.36 2.98 2.05
C GLN A 242 -9.44 2.25 3.39
N ALA A 243 -10.57 1.61 3.71
CA ALA A 243 -10.67 0.79 4.91
C ALA A 243 -9.69 -0.40 4.86
N ARG A 244 -9.06 -0.70 6.00
CA ARG A 244 -8.11 -1.79 6.19
C ARG A 244 -8.41 -2.54 7.48
N TYR A 245 -8.45 -3.86 7.37
CA TYR A 245 -8.56 -4.78 8.49
C TYR A 245 -7.45 -5.80 8.43
N TYR A 246 -6.86 -6.08 9.59
CA TYR A 246 -5.91 -7.19 9.75
C TYR A 246 -6.56 -8.32 10.52
N PHE A 247 -6.20 -9.55 10.20
CA PHE A 247 -6.65 -10.77 10.88
C PHE A 247 -5.47 -11.68 11.18
N ASP A 248 -5.55 -12.37 12.32
CA ASP A 248 -4.57 -13.34 12.78
C ASP A 248 -5.22 -14.37 13.73
N ASN A 249 -4.52 -15.46 14.01
CA ASN A 249 -4.83 -16.44 15.07
C ASN A 249 -6.30 -16.93 15.11
N ILE A 250 -6.85 -17.25 13.94
CA ILE A 250 -8.19 -17.85 13.83
C ILE A 250 -8.09 -19.30 14.28
N SER A 251 -8.91 -19.73 15.24
CA SER A 251 -8.84 -21.06 15.83
C SER A 251 -10.21 -21.55 16.27
N LEU A 252 -10.53 -22.78 15.92
CA LEU A 252 -11.71 -23.51 16.34
C LEU A 252 -11.27 -24.75 17.13
N THR A 253 -11.71 -24.88 18.38
CA THR A 253 -11.30 -25.97 19.27
C THR A 253 -12.48 -26.59 20.00
N CYS A 254 -12.33 -27.85 20.43
CA CYS A 254 -13.25 -28.48 21.38
C CYS A 254 -12.48 -29.27 22.44
N GLU A 255 -13.16 -29.61 23.55
CA GLU A 255 -12.63 -30.57 24.51
C GLU A 255 -12.79 -31.99 23.96
N SER A 256 -11.89 -32.90 24.35
CA SER A 256 -11.96 -34.31 24.04
C SER A 256 -11.50 -35.15 25.23
N ALA A 257 -12.19 -36.26 25.49
CA ALA A 257 -11.79 -37.23 26.51
C ALA A 257 -10.66 -38.17 26.04
N GLN A 258 -10.24 -38.08 24.77
CA GLN A 258 -9.16 -38.88 24.20
C GLN A 258 -7.82 -38.13 24.25
N ASP A 259 -6.71 -38.88 24.24
CA ASP A 259 -5.38 -38.33 23.98
C ASP A 259 -5.36 -37.78 22.54
N VAL A 260 -5.19 -36.46 22.41
CA VAL A 260 -5.13 -35.75 21.13
C VAL A 260 -3.83 -34.96 21.06
N ALA A 261 -3.05 -35.18 20.01
CA ALA A 261 -1.85 -34.41 19.71
C ALA A 261 -2.11 -33.51 18.50
N ASN A 262 -2.06 -32.20 18.70
CA ASN A 262 -2.32 -31.20 17.67
C ASN A 262 -1.05 -30.82 16.92
N ASP A 263 -1.19 -30.49 15.64
CA ASP A 263 -0.07 -30.04 14.83
C ASP A 263 0.56 -28.77 15.45
N PRO A 264 1.87 -28.75 15.72
CA PRO A 264 2.51 -27.55 16.22
C PRO A 264 2.58 -26.49 15.12
N VAL A 265 2.69 -25.22 15.50
CA VAL A 265 2.89 -24.12 14.55
C VAL A 265 4.36 -23.73 14.59
N VAL A 266 5.00 -23.62 13.43
CA VAL A 266 6.40 -23.19 13.32
C VAL A 266 6.46 -21.91 12.49
N ALA A 267 7.01 -20.83 13.08
CA ALA A 267 7.08 -19.51 12.47
C ALA A 267 8.49 -18.94 12.52
N LEU A 268 8.98 -18.31 11.46
CA LEU A 268 10.22 -17.53 11.50
C LEU A 268 9.94 -16.24 12.27
N THR A 269 10.61 -16.04 13.40
CA THR A 269 10.38 -14.88 14.29
C THR A 269 11.61 -14.04 14.51
N GLY A 270 12.77 -14.49 14.04
CA GLY A 270 14.00 -13.70 14.10
C GLY A 270 15.02 -14.11 13.05
N LEU A 271 15.79 -13.13 12.60
CA LEU A 271 16.87 -13.30 11.64
C LEU A 271 17.99 -12.35 11.99
N GLY A 272 19.24 -12.82 11.87
CA GLY A 272 20.39 -11.91 11.84
C GLY A 272 20.81 -11.29 13.17
N LYS A 273 19.97 -11.40 14.20
CA LYS A 273 20.12 -10.76 15.51
C LYS A 273 19.62 -11.69 16.61
N ASP A 274 20.45 -11.92 17.62
CA ASP A 274 20.05 -12.74 18.78
C ASP A 274 19.30 -11.91 19.84
N GLU A 275 18.87 -12.57 20.93
CA GLU A 275 18.12 -11.94 22.02
C GLU A 275 18.92 -10.88 22.79
N GLU A 276 20.26 -10.97 22.75
CA GLU A 276 21.19 -10.05 23.39
C GLU A 276 21.53 -8.85 22.49
N GLY A 277 21.10 -8.92 21.22
CA GLY A 277 21.29 -7.90 20.21
C GLY A 277 22.58 -8.04 19.39
N ASN A 278 23.32 -9.14 19.53
CA ASN A 278 24.49 -9.42 18.70
C ASN A 278 24.06 -9.79 17.28
N LEU A 279 24.83 -9.33 16.30
CA LEU A 279 24.55 -9.56 14.88
C LEU A 279 25.26 -10.82 14.38
N ASN A 280 24.48 -11.73 13.79
CA ASN A 280 24.99 -12.89 13.07
C ASN A 280 24.11 -13.12 11.84
N PRO A 281 24.56 -12.79 10.62
CA PRO A 281 23.74 -12.84 9.40
C PRO A 281 23.22 -14.25 9.05
N ASN A 282 23.84 -15.30 9.61
CA ASN A 282 23.42 -16.68 9.38
C ASN A 282 22.34 -17.15 10.38
N LEU A 283 22.06 -16.38 11.42
CA LEU A 283 21.10 -16.76 12.46
C LEU A 283 19.67 -16.77 11.92
N ARG A 284 18.94 -17.83 12.29
CA ARG A 284 17.49 -17.95 12.18
C ARG A 284 16.93 -18.33 13.54
N ILE A 285 15.79 -17.72 13.89
CA ILE A 285 15.04 -18.03 15.10
C ILE A 285 13.61 -18.34 14.67
N TYR A 286 13.16 -19.53 15.07
CA TYR A 286 11.81 -20.00 14.87
C TYR A 286 11.10 -20.09 16.21
N THR A 287 9.88 -19.57 16.28
CA THR A 287 8.98 -19.83 17.41
C THR A 287 8.09 -21.01 17.04
N ILE A 288 8.05 -22.01 17.91
CA ILE A 288 7.24 -23.21 17.77
C ILE A 288 6.18 -23.21 18.87
N THR A 289 4.91 -23.15 18.50
CA THR A 289 3.81 -23.15 19.46
C THR A 289 3.02 -24.46 19.45
N PHE A 290 2.55 -24.87 20.62
CA PHE A 290 1.85 -26.14 20.86
C PHE A 290 0.91 -26.03 22.07
N LYS A 291 0.04 -27.03 22.30
CA LYS A 291 -1.09 -26.93 23.25
C LYS A 291 -0.78 -27.50 24.64
N PRO A 292 -1.51 -27.04 25.69
CA PRO A 292 -1.39 -27.60 27.03
C PRO A 292 -1.55 -29.12 27.07
N GLY A 293 -0.73 -29.79 27.88
CA GLY A 293 -0.75 -31.25 28.02
C GLY A 293 0.04 -32.01 26.95
N GLU A 294 0.55 -31.34 25.93
CA GLU A 294 1.37 -31.94 24.87
C GLU A 294 2.86 -31.91 25.19
N THR A 295 3.59 -32.85 24.59
CA THR A 295 5.06 -32.82 24.51
C THR A 295 5.48 -32.50 23.07
N LEU A 296 6.21 -31.41 22.88
CA LEU A 296 6.78 -31.04 21.60
C LEU A 296 8.07 -31.81 21.34
N LYS A 297 8.22 -32.31 20.11
CA LYS A 297 9.44 -32.89 19.58
C LYS A 297 9.95 -32.01 18.45
N VAL A 298 11.21 -31.63 18.50
CA VAL A 298 11.85 -30.77 17.49
C VAL A 298 13.11 -31.44 17.00
N LYS A 299 13.10 -31.89 15.74
CA LYS A 299 14.31 -32.29 15.04
C LYS A 299 14.92 -31.07 14.37
N GLY A 300 16.01 -30.56 14.96
CA GLY A 300 16.72 -29.40 14.42
C GLY A 300 17.39 -29.69 13.08
N THR A 301 17.88 -28.64 12.44
CA THR A 301 18.60 -28.68 11.15
C THR A 301 19.90 -29.49 11.21
N GLU A 302 20.43 -29.71 12.41
CA GLU A 302 21.61 -30.53 12.67
C GLU A 302 21.26 -32.03 12.89
N GLY A 303 19.97 -32.35 12.95
CA GLY A 303 19.44 -33.72 13.02
C GLY A 303 19.10 -34.23 14.42
N ASP A 304 19.51 -33.50 15.47
CA ASP A 304 19.20 -33.84 16.86
C ASP A 304 17.73 -33.57 17.19
N VAL A 305 17.12 -34.47 17.97
CA VAL A 305 15.73 -34.35 18.43
C VAL A 305 15.70 -33.85 19.87
N ALA A 306 15.16 -32.66 20.06
CA ALA A 306 14.83 -32.11 21.38
C ALA A 306 13.41 -32.51 21.78
N GLU A 307 13.20 -32.72 23.08
CA GLU A 307 11.90 -32.92 23.71
C GLU A 307 11.62 -31.72 24.62
N VAL A 308 10.46 -31.09 24.46
CA VAL A 308 10.07 -29.88 25.21
C VAL A 308 8.67 -30.09 25.75
N ARG A 309 8.49 -29.98 27.07
CA ARG A 309 7.17 -30.08 27.68
C ARG A 309 6.49 -28.73 27.68
N TYR A 310 5.16 -28.74 27.62
CA TYR A 310 4.39 -27.49 27.63
C TYR A 310 4.77 -26.58 28.80
N ASP A 311 4.88 -27.14 30.01
CA ASP A 311 5.15 -26.37 31.24
C ASP A 311 6.55 -25.73 31.27
N ASP A 312 7.49 -26.23 30.46
CA ASP A 312 8.87 -25.69 30.42
C ASP A 312 8.94 -24.36 29.66
N CYS A 313 8.01 -24.12 28.74
CA CYS A 313 8.02 -22.95 27.86
C CYS A 313 6.62 -22.31 27.67
N THR A 314 5.63 -22.76 28.44
CA THR A 314 4.22 -22.36 28.34
C THR A 314 3.71 -22.39 26.89
N GLY A 315 3.99 -23.50 26.18
CA GLY A 315 3.54 -23.70 24.80
C GLY A 315 4.19 -22.84 23.74
N SER A 316 5.28 -22.13 24.05
CA SER A 316 6.06 -21.34 23.08
C SER A 316 7.55 -21.62 23.20
N TYR A 317 8.09 -22.44 22.30
CA TYR A 317 9.49 -22.82 22.26
C TYR A 317 10.26 -22.05 21.18
N LYS A 318 11.44 -21.51 21.50
CA LYS A 318 12.31 -20.87 20.51
C LYS A 318 13.40 -21.83 20.06
N TYR A 319 13.42 -22.14 18.77
CA TYR A 319 14.50 -22.85 18.11
C TYR A 319 15.40 -21.87 17.37
N SER A 320 16.70 -21.87 17.65
CA SER A 320 17.66 -21.02 16.95
C SER A 320 18.71 -21.87 16.24
N THR A 321 19.12 -21.44 15.05
CA THR A 321 20.15 -22.15 14.28
C THR A 321 20.94 -21.21 13.37
N THR A 322 22.17 -21.61 13.08
CA THR A 322 23.03 -20.97 12.05
C THR A 322 23.36 -21.93 10.91
N THR A 323 22.75 -23.12 10.94
CA THR A 323 23.02 -24.24 10.03
C THR A 323 21.78 -24.47 9.17
N SER A 324 21.92 -24.33 7.85
CA SER A 324 20.85 -24.65 6.90
C SER A 324 20.54 -26.15 6.91
N GLY A 325 19.28 -26.53 6.68
CA GLY A 325 18.83 -27.91 6.67
C GLY A 325 17.32 -28.02 6.87
N THR A 326 16.83 -29.19 7.25
CA THR A 326 15.40 -29.43 7.47
C THR A 326 15.07 -29.35 8.96
N LEU A 327 14.10 -28.50 9.32
CA LEU A 327 13.49 -28.45 10.65
C LEU A 327 12.19 -29.27 10.61
N VAL A 328 12.04 -30.20 11.57
CA VAL A 328 10.81 -31.01 11.72
C VAL A 328 10.27 -30.88 13.14
N ALA A 329 8.99 -30.56 13.30
CA ALA A 329 8.32 -30.47 14.59
C ALA A 329 7.03 -31.30 14.63
N TRP A 330 6.77 -31.98 15.74
CA TRP A 330 5.51 -32.68 16.00
C TRP A 330 5.22 -32.73 17.50
N THR A 331 3.97 -33.01 17.89
CA THR A 331 3.58 -33.17 19.29
C THR A 331 3.13 -34.60 19.58
N GLU A 332 3.24 -34.99 20.85
CA GLU A 332 2.81 -36.29 21.36
C GLU A 332 2.00 -36.11 22.67
N VAL A 333 0.92 -36.89 22.79
CA VAL A 333 0.12 -37.06 24.02
C VAL A 333 -0.15 -38.56 24.18
N GLY A 334 0.41 -39.17 25.22
CA GLY A 334 0.29 -40.62 25.43
C GLY A 334 0.81 -41.41 24.23
N THR A 335 -0.10 -42.04 23.47
CA THR A 335 0.24 -42.76 22.22
C THR A 335 -0.16 -42.02 20.94
N ALA A 336 -0.86 -40.89 21.07
CA ALA A 336 -1.23 -40.04 19.94
C ALA A 336 -0.03 -39.20 19.48
N LYS A 337 0.11 -39.08 18.15
CA LYS A 337 1.15 -38.29 17.49
C LYS A 337 0.49 -37.38 16.45
N SER A 338 0.86 -36.10 16.43
CA SER A 338 0.42 -35.14 15.41
C SER A 338 1.08 -35.42 14.06
N ASN A 339 0.70 -34.66 13.03
CA ASN A 339 1.49 -34.62 11.79
C ASN A 339 2.87 -33.98 12.06
N GLU A 340 3.85 -34.35 11.23
CA GLU A 340 5.16 -33.72 11.22
C GLU A 340 5.14 -32.46 10.36
N ILE A 341 5.32 -31.31 11.00
CA ILE A 341 5.52 -30.04 10.30
C ILE A 341 6.98 -29.95 9.88
N THR A 342 7.20 -29.99 8.57
CA THR A 342 8.54 -30.00 7.97
C THR A 342 8.78 -28.71 7.20
N MET A 343 9.92 -28.06 7.43
CA MET A 343 10.33 -26.88 6.69
C MET A 343 11.82 -26.87 6.38
N GLU A 344 12.18 -26.29 5.24
CA GLU A 344 13.57 -26.04 4.86
C GLU A 344 14.04 -24.71 5.43
N VAL A 345 15.15 -24.73 6.16
CA VAL A 345 15.79 -23.58 6.77
C VAL A 345 17.00 -23.18 5.95
N ASP A 346 17.00 -21.95 5.43
CA ASP A 346 18.17 -21.35 4.81
C ASP A 346 18.79 -20.28 5.72
N CYS A 347 19.94 -20.62 6.30
CA CYS A 347 20.79 -19.75 7.10
C CYS A 347 21.79 -18.94 6.27
N SER A 348 21.68 -18.90 4.93
CA SER A 348 22.49 -17.99 4.13
C SER A 348 22.19 -16.52 4.48
N PRO A 349 23.17 -15.60 4.47
CA PRO A 349 22.90 -14.19 4.74
C PRO A 349 21.78 -13.64 3.84
N CYS A 350 20.78 -13.00 4.45
CA CYS A 350 19.69 -12.40 3.69
C CYS A 350 20.16 -11.07 3.10
N ALA A 351 20.49 -11.08 1.81
CA ALA A 351 20.89 -9.87 1.08
C ALA A 351 19.71 -8.95 0.83
N LEU A 352 19.88 -7.67 1.14
CA LEU A 352 18.86 -6.65 0.89
C LEU A 352 18.74 -6.34 -0.61
N PRO A 353 17.59 -5.85 -1.07
CA PRO A 353 17.45 -5.38 -2.43
C PRO A 353 18.38 -4.18 -2.70
N ALA A 354 18.89 -4.11 -3.92
CA ALA A 354 19.66 -2.97 -4.39
C ALA A 354 18.75 -1.74 -4.51
N VAL A 355 19.29 -0.56 -4.21
CA VAL A 355 18.61 0.70 -4.48
C VAL A 355 18.41 0.88 -5.99
N ALA A 356 17.20 1.27 -6.38
CA ALA A 356 16.91 1.87 -7.68
C ALA A 356 17.19 3.37 -7.61
N ALA A 357 17.97 3.88 -8.56
CA ALA A 357 18.31 5.29 -8.64
C ALA A 357 17.75 5.90 -9.93
N ASP A 358 16.65 6.63 -9.78
CA ASP A 358 15.96 7.26 -10.91
C ASP A 358 16.46 8.70 -11.08
N VAL A 359 16.80 9.08 -12.31
CA VAL A 359 17.12 10.48 -12.61
C VAL A 359 15.82 11.27 -12.62
N ILE A 360 15.65 12.18 -11.65
CA ILE A 360 14.46 13.03 -11.51
C ILE A 360 14.66 14.45 -12.01
N SER A 361 15.92 14.87 -12.23
CA SER A 361 16.24 16.16 -12.85
C SER A 361 17.66 16.13 -13.43
N VAL A 362 17.88 16.92 -14.48
CA VAL A 362 19.18 17.14 -15.12
C VAL A 362 19.35 18.61 -15.49
N GLU A 363 20.60 19.05 -15.56
CA GLU A 363 20.99 20.36 -16.11
C GLU A 363 21.98 20.16 -17.26
N GLU A 364 22.32 21.25 -17.94
CA GLU A 364 23.43 21.22 -18.91
C GLU A 364 24.73 20.81 -18.20
N GLY A 365 25.51 19.94 -18.86
CA GLY A 365 26.70 19.33 -18.28
C GLY A 365 26.41 17.99 -17.61
N PHE A 366 27.11 17.69 -16.52
CA PHE A 366 27.02 16.38 -15.85
C PHE A 366 26.06 16.36 -14.66
N ALA A 367 25.49 17.50 -14.28
CA ALA A 367 24.69 17.64 -13.08
C ALA A 367 23.36 16.88 -13.20
N LYS A 368 23.04 16.09 -12.17
CA LYS A 368 21.82 15.26 -12.09
C LYS A 368 21.31 15.19 -10.66
N THR A 369 20.00 15.05 -10.51
CA THR A 369 19.38 14.65 -9.25
C THR A 369 18.83 13.25 -9.37
N TYR A 370 19.29 12.36 -8.50
CA TYR A 370 18.79 10.99 -8.38
C TYR A 370 17.76 10.90 -7.24
N LYS A 371 16.69 10.13 -7.44
CA LYS A 371 15.80 9.65 -6.38
C LYS A 371 16.15 8.20 -6.08
N LEU A 372 16.52 7.92 -4.84
CA LEU A 372 16.96 6.62 -4.39
C LEU A 372 15.78 5.89 -3.74
N THR A 373 15.35 4.77 -4.32
CA THR A 373 14.22 3.98 -3.83
C THR A 373 14.59 2.53 -3.60
N VAL A 374 14.05 1.95 -2.54
CA VAL A 374 14.19 0.53 -2.19
C VAL A 374 12.93 0.07 -1.46
N SER A 375 12.52 -1.18 -1.69
CA SER A 375 11.34 -1.82 -1.10
C SER A 375 11.77 -2.98 -0.20
N ASN A 376 11.08 -3.18 0.92
CA ASN A 376 11.25 -4.33 1.81
C ASN A 376 10.15 -5.39 1.63
N ALA A 377 9.23 -5.22 0.68
CA ALA A 377 8.06 -6.08 0.53
C ALA A 377 8.38 -7.57 0.31
N GLU A 378 9.54 -7.86 -0.29
CA GLU A 378 10.01 -9.23 -0.56
C GLU A 378 11.13 -9.67 0.41
N VAL A 379 11.40 -8.87 1.45
CA VAL A 379 12.46 -9.17 2.44
C VAL A 379 11.81 -9.86 3.64
N PRO A 380 12.27 -11.04 4.07
CA PRO A 380 11.75 -11.73 5.25
C PRO A 380 11.68 -10.79 6.46
N LEU A 381 10.59 -10.87 7.22
CA LEU A 381 10.31 -10.01 8.39
C LEU A 381 10.25 -8.49 8.08
N SER A 382 10.17 -8.10 6.80
CA SER A 382 9.95 -6.72 6.32
C SER A 382 10.70 -5.64 7.11
N PRO A 383 12.03 -5.71 7.25
CA PRO A 383 12.78 -4.80 8.10
C PRO A 383 12.65 -3.36 7.62
N THR A 384 12.82 -2.40 8.53
CA THR A 384 13.04 -1.00 8.14
C THR A 384 14.38 -0.89 7.41
N LEU A 385 14.34 -0.35 6.19
CA LEU A 385 15.52 -0.17 5.35
C LEU A 385 16.08 1.24 5.47
N PHE A 386 17.40 1.33 5.42
CA PHE A 386 18.15 2.57 5.42
C PHE A 386 19.01 2.67 4.17
N ILE A 387 19.14 3.88 3.63
CA ILE A 387 20.00 4.20 2.49
C ILE A 387 21.15 5.07 2.98
N SER A 388 22.38 4.65 2.68
CA SER A 388 23.56 5.50 2.83
C SER A 388 24.23 5.67 1.47
N TYR A 389 24.84 6.81 1.20
CA TYR A 389 25.51 7.05 -0.07
C TYR A 389 26.82 7.81 0.09
N THR A 390 27.71 7.64 -0.88
CA THR A 390 28.91 8.46 -1.09
C THR A 390 29.07 8.74 -2.57
N PHE A 391 29.16 10.01 -2.93
CA PHE A 391 29.50 10.46 -4.27
C PHE A 391 30.96 10.94 -4.31
N ASN A 392 31.72 10.44 -5.29
CA ASN A 392 33.08 10.89 -5.58
C ASN A 392 33.12 11.51 -6.98
N GLY A 393 33.23 12.84 -7.04
CA GLY A 393 33.30 13.63 -8.26
C GLY A 393 34.71 13.66 -8.85
N LYS A 394 34.79 13.73 -10.18
CA LYS A 394 36.05 13.76 -10.93
C LYS A 394 36.89 15.01 -10.64
N ASN A 395 36.28 16.12 -10.23
CA ASN A 395 37.00 17.34 -9.86
C ASN A 395 37.14 17.49 -8.33
N GLY A 396 36.93 16.41 -7.57
CA GLY A 396 37.16 16.35 -6.13
C GLY A 396 35.93 16.62 -5.26
N THR A 397 34.75 16.85 -5.83
CA THR A 397 33.52 16.98 -5.04
C THR A 397 33.22 15.68 -4.31
N THR A 398 32.98 15.73 -3.01
CA THR A 398 32.54 14.57 -2.22
C THR A 398 31.23 14.90 -1.51
N LEU A 399 30.24 14.02 -1.65
CA LEU A 399 28.95 14.12 -0.96
C LEU A 399 28.66 12.82 -0.24
N SER A 400 28.06 12.88 0.94
CA SER A 400 27.65 11.69 1.68
C SER A 400 26.36 11.92 2.44
N GLY A 401 25.63 10.84 2.66
CA GLY A 401 24.50 10.82 3.58
C GLY A 401 24.34 9.42 4.17
N GLU A 402 23.85 9.36 5.40
CA GLU A 402 23.76 8.13 6.19
C GLU A 402 22.36 7.96 6.75
N GLU A 403 21.93 6.70 6.86
CA GLU A 403 20.65 6.29 7.47
C GLU A 403 19.41 7.01 6.93
N LEU A 404 19.39 7.30 5.63
CA LEU A 404 18.32 8.04 4.98
C LEU A 404 17.14 7.13 4.64
N PRO A 405 15.90 7.65 4.67
CA PRO A 405 14.74 6.89 4.25
C PRO A 405 14.73 6.65 2.73
N THR A 406 14.02 5.60 2.31
CA THR A 406 13.67 5.37 0.91
C THR A 406 12.93 6.57 0.32
N GLY A 407 13.22 6.92 -0.94
CA GLY A 407 12.70 8.12 -1.61
C GLY A 407 13.58 9.36 -1.49
N THR A 408 14.70 9.28 -0.76
CA THR A 408 15.66 10.37 -0.63
C THR A 408 16.25 10.79 -1.98
N THR A 409 16.48 12.09 -2.16
CA THR A 409 17.08 12.66 -3.37
C THR A 409 18.55 13.02 -3.15
N VAL A 410 19.37 12.86 -4.19
CA VAL A 410 20.80 13.19 -4.20
C VAL A 410 21.13 13.95 -5.47
N THR A 411 21.53 15.21 -5.34
CA THR A 411 22.01 16.02 -6.47
C THR A 411 23.53 15.93 -6.55
N VAL A 412 24.02 15.45 -7.69
CA VAL A 412 25.45 15.39 -8.01
C VAL A 412 25.77 16.47 -9.04
N PRO A 413 26.77 17.34 -8.81
CA PRO A 413 27.01 18.51 -9.66
C PRO A 413 27.92 18.23 -10.86
N GLU A 414 28.64 17.10 -10.86
CA GLU A 414 29.70 16.84 -11.83
C GLU A 414 29.83 15.35 -12.16
N ALA A 415 30.67 15.03 -13.15
CA ALA A 415 30.96 13.65 -13.49
C ALA A 415 31.58 12.92 -12.29
N GLY A 416 31.23 11.66 -12.05
CA GLY A 416 31.74 10.94 -10.89
C GLY A 416 31.09 9.59 -10.67
N THR A 417 31.21 9.08 -9.44
CA THR A 417 30.70 7.77 -9.04
C THR A 417 29.86 7.91 -7.77
N LEU A 418 28.60 7.51 -7.83
CA LEU A 418 27.69 7.45 -6.68
C LEU A 418 27.62 6.00 -6.18
N THR A 419 28.17 5.74 -4.99
CA THR A 419 28.06 4.45 -4.31
C THR A 419 26.92 4.53 -3.30
N VAL A 420 25.96 3.60 -3.37
CA VAL A 420 24.79 3.57 -2.50
C VAL A 420 24.70 2.23 -1.79
N THR A 421 24.45 2.25 -0.49
CA THR A 421 24.32 1.07 0.36
C THR A 421 22.91 1.00 0.94
N THR A 422 22.22 -0.11 0.71
CA THR A 422 21.01 -0.49 1.46
C THR A 422 21.43 -1.26 2.71
N SER A 423 20.94 -0.87 3.87
CA SER A 423 21.23 -1.55 5.15
C SER A 423 20.00 -1.74 6.03
N ALA A 424 20.03 -2.79 6.83
CA ALA A 424 19.08 -3.09 7.91
C ALA A 424 19.75 -4.00 8.95
N PHE A 425 19.36 -3.89 10.22
CA PHE A 425 19.96 -4.69 11.29
C PHE A 425 19.71 -6.19 11.09
N GLY A 426 20.77 -6.99 11.10
CA GLY A 426 20.70 -8.44 10.93
C GLY A 426 20.69 -8.91 9.47
N TYR A 427 20.65 -7.99 8.50
CA TYR A 427 20.64 -8.31 7.07
C TYR A 427 22.00 -8.03 6.43
N GLN A 428 22.29 -8.74 5.35
CA GLN A 428 23.46 -8.43 4.53
C GLN A 428 23.17 -7.16 3.71
N ALA A 429 23.99 -6.14 3.93
CA ALA A 429 23.91 -4.90 3.17
C ALA A 429 24.21 -5.12 1.68
N THR A 430 23.54 -4.34 0.84
CA THR A 430 23.73 -4.38 -0.62
C THR A 430 24.26 -3.05 -1.10
N VAL A 431 25.36 -3.10 -1.84
CA VAL A 431 26.04 -1.91 -2.37
C VAL A 431 25.89 -1.87 -3.89
N VAL A 432 25.44 -0.74 -4.41
CA VAL A 432 25.38 -0.45 -5.85
C VAL A 432 26.23 0.76 -6.18
N THR A 433 26.83 0.74 -7.37
CA THR A 433 27.64 1.85 -7.90
C THR A 433 26.99 2.37 -9.17
N ILE A 434 26.77 3.68 -9.23
CA ILE A 434 26.15 4.38 -10.35
C ILE A 434 27.20 5.33 -10.93
N GLU A 435 27.53 5.14 -12.21
CA GLU A 435 28.41 6.05 -12.93
C GLU A 435 27.64 7.29 -13.41
N ASN A 436 28.02 8.46 -12.89
CA ASN A 436 27.52 9.73 -13.39
C ASN A 436 28.46 10.26 -14.48
N ASN A 437 28.44 9.67 -15.68
CA ASN A 437 29.40 9.98 -16.75
C ASN A 437 28.77 10.54 -18.03
N ILE A 438 27.45 10.66 -18.09
CA ILE A 438 26.71 11.21 -19.25
C ILE A 438 26.64 12.73 -19.12
N GLU A 439 27.08 13.45 -20.16
CA GLU A 439 26.92 14.90 -20.27
C GLU A 439 25.65 15.22 -21.08
N TYR A 440 24.83 16.12 -20.56
CA TYR A 440 23.59 16.58 -21.20
C TYR A 440 23.75 17.99 -21.76
N GLU A 441 23.07 18.27 -22.87
CA GLU A 441 22.90 19.61 -23.45
C GLU A 441 21.42 19.89 -23.67
N LEU A 442 21.00 21.14 -23.50
CA LEU A 442 19.62 21.54 -23.74
C LEU A 442 19.35 21.56 -25.25
N LYS A 443 18.51 20.64 -25.73
CA LYS A 443 18.10 20.57 -27.15
C LYS A 443 16.95 21.53 -27.44
N ASN A 444 15.91 21.47 -26.63
CA ASN A 444 14.70 22.27 -26.79
C ASN A 444 14.16 22.70 -25.42
N SER A 445 13.55 23.89 -25.37
CA SER A 445 12.88 24.40 -24.19
C SER A 445 11.57 25.05 -24.61
N TYR A 446 10.50 24.75 -23.88
CA TYR A 446 9.16 25.25 -24.09
C TYR A 446 8.67 25.85 -22.78
N ASP A 447 8.60 27.17 -22.71
CA ASP A 447 8.08 27.85 -21.52
C ASP A 447 6.69 28.42 -21.80
N PHE A 448 5.67 27.64 -21.47
CA PHE A 448 4.29 27.99 -21.79
C PHE A 448 3.74 29.07 -20.85
N ALA A 449 4.22 29.14 -19.61
CA ALA A 449 3.77 30.12 -18.63
C ALA A 449 4.27 31.54 -18.93
N ARG A 450 5.50 31.68 -19.45
CA ARG A 450 6.11 32.99 -19.78
C ARG A 450 6.06 33.35 -21.27
N MET A 451 5.14 32.76 -22.04
CA MET A 451 4.92 33.25 -23.40
C MET A 451 4.36 34.67 -23.40
N THR A 452 4.89 35.51 -24.28
CA THR A 452 4.33 36.84 -24.50
C THR A 452 3.03 36.76 -25.32
N PRO A 453 2.13 37.75 -25.24
CA PRO A 453 0.94 37.82 -26.10
C PRO A 453 1.24 37.67 -27.59
N GLU A 454 2.36 38.23 -28.07
CA GLU A 454 2.80 38.11 -29.45
C GLU A 454 3.14 36.67 -29.81
N THR A 455 3.81 35.96 -28.90
CA THR A 455 4.21 34.55 -29.07
C THR A 455 2.97 33.64 -29.08
N ILE A 456 2.04 33.87 -28.15
CA ILE A 456 0.77 33.11 -28.06
C ILE A 456 -0.05 33.30 -29.34
N LYS A 457 -0.15 34.53 -29.83
CA LYS A 457 -0.86 34.85 -31.08
C LYS A 457 -0.17 34.26 -32.31
N ALA A 458 1.16 34.27 -32.36
CA ALA A 458 1.93 33.66 -33.45
C ALA A 458 1.74 32.13 -33.51
N ALA A 459 1.59 31.47 -32.35
CA ALA A 459 1.22 30.07 -32.25
C ALA A 459 -0.24 29.79 -32.72
N GLY A 460 -1.03 30.83 -32.94
CA GLY A 460 -2.37 30.76 -33.51
C GLY A 460 -3.52 30.78 -32.50
N PHE A 461 -3.24 31.06 -31.22
CA PHE A 461 -4.29 31.23 -30.22
C PHE A 461 -4.93 32.62 -30.34
N ALA A 462 -6.25 32.66 -30.23
CA ALA A 462 -7.02 33.90 -30.20
C ALA A 462 -7.35 34.29 -28.75
N ALA A 463 -7.24 35.58 -28.43
CA ALA A 463 -7.70 36.09 -27.14
C ALA A 463 -9.21 35.89 -27.00
N ILE A 464 -9.64 35.46 -25.82
CA ILE A 464 -11.04 35.38 -25.42
C ILE A 464 -11.25 36.22 -24.15
N GLU A 465 -12.48 36.26 -23.63
CA GLU A 465 -12.78 36.97 -22.38
C GLU A 465 -11.83 36.53 -21.25
N ASP A 466 -11.34 37.45 -20.43
CA ASP A 466 -10.48 37.11 -19.30
C ASP A 466 -11.22 36.24 -18.28
N LEU A 467 -10.48 35.38 -17.59
CA LEU A 467 -11.04 34.63 -16.47
C LEU A 467 -10.92 35.47 -15.21
N ASN A 468 -12.08 35.85 -14.71
CA ASN A 468 -12.27 36.43 -13.41
C ASN A 468 -13.55 35.81 -12.87
N SER A 469 -13.44 34.86 -11.93
CA SER A 469 -14.61 34.21 -11.33
C SER A 469 -14.42 33.88 -9.85
N ALA A 470 -15.49 34.07 -9.08
CA ALA A 470 -15.60 33.64 -7.68
C ALA A 470 -16.05 32.18 -7.52
N THR A 471 -16.45 31.53 -8.62
CA THR A 471 -17.07 30.20 -8.57
C THR A 471 -16.01 29.11 -8.43
N THR A 472 -16.21 28.15 -7.51
CA THR A 472 -15.23 27.08 -7.25
C THR A 472 -15.47 25.81 -8.08
N SER A 473 -15.64 25.95 -9.39
CA SER A 473 -15.90 24.83 -10.30
C SER A 473 -15.24 24.99 -11.67
N GLY A 474 -14.73 23.87 -12.21
CA GLY A 474 -14.09 23.84 -13.53
C GLY A 474 -12.87 24.77 -13.62
N GLU A 475 -12.81 25.54 -14.70
CA GLU A 475 -11.76 26.55 -14.95
C GLU A 475 -11.71 27.65 -13.87
N ASN A 476 -12.87 28.00 -13.31
CA ASN A 476 -12.98 29.09 -12.34
C ASN A 476 -12.17 28.85 -11.05
N ASN A 477 -11.72 27.60 -10.80
CA ASN A 477 -10.85 27.30 -9.67
C ASN A 477 -9.50 28.01 -9.72
N TRP A 478 -9.01 28.37 -10.92
CA TRP A 478 -7.74 29.10 -11.07
C TRP A 478 -7.75 30.45 -10.34
N THR A 479 -8.89 31.16 -10.35
CA THR A 479 -9.06 32.42 -9.62
C THR A 479 -9.70 32.22 -8.23
N ALA A 480 -10.75 31.41 -8.15
CA ALA A 480 -11.62 31.36 -6.96
C ALA A 480 -10.94 30.77 -5.71
N ARG A 481 -9.97 29.84 -5.88
CA ARG A 481 -9.36 29.13 -4.75
C ARG A 481 -8.15 29.82 -4.12
N LYS A 482 -7.67 30.92 -4.71
CA LYS A 482 -6.54 31.70 -4.17
C LYS A 482 -5.28 30.86 -3.93
N ARG A 483 -4.96 29.97 -4.87
CA ARG A 483 -3.82 29.04 -4.75
C ARG A 483 -2.57 29.48 -5.50
N LEU A 484 -2.66 30.51 -6.31
CA LEU A 484 -1.51 31.10 -6.98
C LEU A 484 -1.22 32.42 -6.27
N PHE A 485 -0.27 32.38 -5.35
CA PHE A 485 0.09 33.50 -4.50
C PHE A 485 1.58 33.50 -4.18
N TYR A 486 2.08 34.67 -3.84
CA TYR A 486 3.41 34.89 -3.30
C TYR A 486 3.33 35.62 -1.97
N TYR A 487 4.42 35.62 -1.23
CA TYR A 487 4.57 36.37 0.01
C TYR A 487 5.28 37.69 -0.27
N ASP A 488 4.63 38.82 0.00
CA ASP A 488 5.20 40.14 -0.29
C ASP A 488 6.23 40.53 0.77
N VAL A 489 7.50 40.57 0.35
CA VAL A 489 8.63 40.94 1.22
C VAL A 489 8.51 42.35 1.79
N ASN A 490 7.74 43.23 1.14
CA ASN A 490 7.51 44.60 1.58
C ASN A 490 6.36 44.73 2.59
N GLN A 491 5.62 43.64 2.86
CA GLN A 491 4.47 43.60 3.75
C GLN A 491 4.66 42.52 4.84
N PRO A 492 5.61 42.72 5.78
CA PRO A 492 5.77 41.80 6.90
C PRO A 492 4.50 41.76 7.75
N VAL A 493 4.13 40.57 8.20
CA VAL A 493 3.06 40.41 9.19
C VAL A 493 3.59 40.98 10.51
N MET A 494 2.85 41.88 11.13
CA MET A 494 3.25 42.51 12.39
C MET A 494 2.62 41.79 13.58
N GLY A 495 3.42 41.50 14.60
CA GLY A 495 2.96 40.99 15.89
C GLY A 495 2.25 42.07 16.72
N GLU A 496 1.61 41.66 17.81
CA GLU A 496 0.89 42.57 18.73
C GLU A 496 1.78 43.65 19.36
N ASP A 497 3.09 43.40 19.43
CA ASP A 497 4.11 44.32 19.94
C ASP A 497 4.60 45.34 18.90
N GLY A 498 4.11 45.25 17.66
CA GLY A 498 4.53 46.10 16.55
C GLY A 498 5.88 45.71 15.94
N SER A 499 6.41 44.52 16.26
CA SER A 499 7.58 43.94 15.60
C SER A 499 7.14 42.98 14.47
N PRO A 500 7.97 42.71 13.45
CA PRO A 500 7.67 41.66 12.46
C PRO A 500 7.52 40.29 13.14
N ALA A 501 6.43 39.59 12.83
CA ALA A 501 6.21 38.22 13.25
C ALA A 501 7.28 37.30 12.63
N VAL A 502 7.69 36.30 13.39
CA VAL A 502 8.64 35.28 12.93
C VAL A 502 8.03 33.88 13.07
N ASP A 503 8.44 32.97 12.19
CA ASP A 503 8.08 31.55 12.26
C ASP A 503 8.81 30.81 13.40
N ASP A 504 8.55 29.52 13.57
CA ASP A 504 9.17 28.66 14.60
C ASP A 504 10.70 28.53 14.45
N LYS A 505 11.27 29.03 13.35
CA LYS A 505 12.71 29.05 13.05
C LYS A 505 13.30 30.47 13.13
N GLY A 506 12.51 31.47 13.51
CA GLY A 506 12.94 32.87 13.61
C GLY A 506 12.96 33.63 12.29
N ASN A 507 12.39 33.10 11.21
CA ASN A 507 12.32 33.79 9.92
C ASN A 507 11.12 34.72 9.85
N PRO A 508 11.22 35.91 9.23
CA PRO A 508 10.10 36.83 9.07
C PRO A 508 8.91 36.19 8.33
N VAL A 509 7.69 36.50 8.80
CA VAL A 509 6.43 36.11 8.16
C VAL A 509 5.91 37.29 7.32
N TYR A 510 5.40 37.01 6.13
CA TYR A 510 4.97 38.01 5.16
C TYR A 510 3.51 37.83 4.74
N THR A 511 2.89 38.89 4.23
CA THR A 511 1.50 38.88 3.76
C THR A 511 1.40 38.22 2.38
N ALA A 512 0.41 37.35 2.19
CA ALA A 512 0.17 36.70 0.89
C ALA A 512 -0.54 37.65 -0.09
N VAL A 513 -0.04 37.74 -1.32
CA VAL A 513 -0.61 38.50 -2.43
C VAL A 513 -1.09 37.54 -3.53
N TYR A 514 -2.30 37.78 -4.04
CA TYR A 514 -3.01 36.92 -4.98
C TYR A 514 -3.14 37.59 -6.35
N PRO A 515 -2.10 37.55 -7.20
CA PRO A 515 -2.08 38.28 -8.47
C PRO A 515 -3.13 37.80 -9.49
N PHE A 516 -3.74 36.63 -9.26
CA PHE A 516 -4.81 36.06 -10.08
C PHE A 516 -6.16 35.99 -9.33
N GLY A 517 -6.37 36.85 -8.32
CA GLY A 517 -7.47 36.82 -7.34
C GLY A 517 -8.90 37.18 -7.82
N TYR A 518 -9.80 37.49 -6.86
CA TYR A 518 -11.28 37.38 -6.90
C TYR A 518 -12.07 38.51 -7.65
N VAL A 519 -13.22 38.20 -8.28
CA VAL A 519 -14.24 39.17 -8.82
C VAL A 519 -15.11 39.70 -7.66
N ALA A 520 -15.21 41.00 -7.36
CA ALA A 520 -15.92 42.00 -8.16
C ALA A 520 -15.44 43.45 -7.90
N ASP A 521 -14.42 43.63 -7.07
CA ASP A 521 -13.97 44.96 -6.63
C ASP A 521 -12.66 45.41 -7.29
N ASP A 522 -11.90 44.49 -7.88
CA ASP A 522 -10.59 44.78 -8.50
C ASP A 522 -10.52 44.23 -9.93
N SER A 523 -10.53 45.14 -10.90
CA SER A 523 -10.41 44.82 -12.33
C SER A 523 -8.99 44.47 -12.76
N GLU A 524 -7.99 44.60 -11.87
CA GLU A 524 -6.58 44.38 -12.19
C GLU A 524 -6.14 42.92 -11.94
N CYS A 525 -6.88 42.16 -11.13
CA CYS A 525 -6.59 40.76 -10.80
C CYS A 525 -7.34 39.79 -11.73
N VAL A 526 -6.86 39.62 -12.96
CA VAL A 526 -7.48 38.75 -13.98
C VAL A 526 -6.51 37.73 -14.57
N ILE A 527 -7.02 36.63 -15.11
CA ILE A 527 -6.22 35.69 -15.92
C ILE A 527 -6.57 35.90 -17.39
N HIS A 528 -5.60 36.38 -18.18
CA HIS A 528 -5.78 36.50 -19.63
C HIS A 528 -5.81 35.13 -20.30
N ARG A 529 -6.84 34.92 -21.14
CA ARG A 529 -7.12 33.63 -21.77
C ARG A 529 -6.94 33.68 -23.28
N TRP A 530 -6.29 32.65 -23.80
CA TRP A 530 -6.01 32.49 -25.23
C TRP A 530 -6.36 31.09 -25.67
N VAL A 531 -7.13 30.93 -26.76
CA VAL A 531 -7.71 29.64 -27.17
C VAL A 531 -7.53 29.37 -28.65
N ILE A 532 -7.26 28.10 -28.99
CA ILE A 532 -7.56 27.51 -30.30
C ILE A 532 -8.81 26.63 -30.09
N ALA A 533 -9.89 26.94 -30.80
CA ALA A 533 -11.14 26.20 -30.69
C ALA A 533 -10.98 24.75 -31.20
N ASP A 534 -11.84 23.84 -30.72
CA ASP A 534 -11.84 22.44 -31.15
C ASP A 534 -12.05 22.28 -32.66
N THR A 535 -12.90 23.12 -33.26
CA THR A 535 -13.14 23.18 -34.71
C THR A 535 -11.92 23.60 -35.52
N ASP A 536 -11.00 24.34 -34.92
CA ASP A 536 -9.84 24.93 -35.59
C ASP A 536 -8.56 24.12 -35.34
N MET A 537 -8.60 23.18 -34.38
CA MET A 537 -7.48 22.32 -34.02
C MET A 537 -7.40 21.09 -34.95
N THR A 538 -7.02 21.31 -36.20
CA THR A 538 -6.74 20.23 -37.16
C THR A 538 -5.42 19.52 -36.84
N GLU A 539 -5.18 18.34 -37.42
CA GLU A 539 -3.90 17.62 -37.28
C GLU A 539 -2.69 18.46 -37.72
N GLU A 540 -2.84 19.17 -38.85
CA GLU A 540 -1.82 20.11 -39.35
C GLU A 540 -1.58 21.24 -38.35
N LYS A 541 -2.64 21.84 -37.81
CA LYS A 541 -2.53 22.93 -36.83
C LYS A 541 -1.89 22.47 -35.53
N ALA A 542 -2.28 21.29 -35.03
CA ALA A 542 -1.75 20.69 -33.82
C ALA A 542 -0.24 20.42 -33.92
N ALA A 543 0.24 20.03 -35.11
CA ALA A 543 1.67 19.80 -35.38
C ALA A 543 2.47 21.09 -35.63
N ALA A 544 1.82 22.15 -36.11
CA ALA A 544 2.45 23.43 -36.45
C ALA A 544 2.48 24.45 -35.31
N THR A 545 1.88 24.16 -34.15
CA THR A 545 1.74 25.13 -33.06
C THR A 545 3.09 25.49 -32.43
N PHE A 546 3.91 24.49 -32.11
CA PHE A 546 5.25 24.66 -31.58
C PHE A 546 6.19 23.65 -32.22
N GLU A 547 7.39 24.07 -32.63
CA GLU A 547 8.35 23.17 -33.27
C GLU A 547 8.73 22.00 -32.34
N GLY A 548 8.65 20.77 -32.84
CA GLY A 548 8.96 19.56 -32.06
C GLY A 548 7.87 19.16 -31.05
N VAL A 549 6.75 19.90 -30.96
CA VAL A 549 5.61 19.55 -30.11
C VAL A 549 4.35 19.41 -30.95
N THR A 550 3.61 18.32 -30.73
CA THR A 550 2.29 18.15 -31.31
C THR A 550 1.26 18.18 -30.21
N LEU A 551 0.31 19.11 -30.31
CA LEU A 551 -0.85 19.17 -29.44
C LEU A 551 -1.90 18.11 -29.83
N TRP A 552 -3.02 18.07 -29.12
CA TRP A 552 -4.11 17.14 -29.40
C TRP A 552 -4.91 17.54 -30.65
N ASN A 553 -5.29 16.56 -31.47
CA ASN A 553 -6.13 16.77 -32.66
C ASN A 553 -7.62 16.82 -32.27
N GLY A 554 -8.35 17.82 -32.77
CA GLY A 554 -9.80 17.94 -32.64
C GLY A 554 -10.33 18.33 -31.27
N LEU A 555 -9.49 18.87 -30.38
CA LEU A 555 -9.91 19.38 -29.06
C LEU A 555 -9.34 20.78 -28.83
N ALA A 556 -10.05 21.62 -28.08
CA ALA A 556 -9.62 22.99 -27.84
C ALA A 556 -8.36 23.06 -26.97
N ALA A 557 -7.40 23.89 -27.34
CA ALA A 557 -6.21 24.20 -26.54
C ALA A 557 -6.26 25.61 -26.00
N GLN A 558 -5.71 25.79 -24.79
CA GLN A 558 -5.74 27.07 -24.10
C GLN A 558 -4.39 27.40 -23.47
N VAL A 559 -4.04 28.68 -23.48
CA VAL A 559 -2.97 29.24 -22.66
C VAL A 559 -3.60 30.19 -21.65
N LEU A 560 -3.33 29.95 -20.37
CA LEU A 560 -3.59 30.88 -19.28
C LEU A 560 -2.30 31.68 -19.06
N GLN A 561 -2.31 32.97 -19.37
CA GLN A 561 -1.10 33.79 -19.34
C GLN A 561 -0.52 33.87 -17.91
N GLY A 562 0.79 33.64 -17.77
CA GLY A 562 1.47 33.58 -16.47
C GLY A 562 1.30 32.24 -15.72
N ILE A 563 0.58 31.27 -16.30
CA ILE A 563 0.25 29.98 -15.67
C ILE A 563 0.73 28.80 -16.56
N GLY A 564 0.31 28.75 -17.82
CA GLY A 564 0.75 27.71 -18.75
C GLY A 564 -0.31 27.20 -19.74
N LEU A 565 0.02 26.11 -20.42
CA LEU A 565 -0.86 25.44 -21.40
C LEU A 565 -1.84 24.52 -20.66
N THR A 566 -3.14 24.68 -20.93
CA THR A 566 -4.24 23.89 -20.36
C THR A 566 -5.12 23.30 -21.45
N GLN A 567 -5.91 22.29 -21.08
CA GLN A 567 -7.00 21.80 -21.90
C GLN A 567 -8.30 22.54 -21.60
N ASN A 568 -9.03 22.98 -22.63
CA ASN A 568 -10.32 23.68 -22.47
C ASN A 568 -11.56 22.78 -22.72
N ALA A 569 -11.36 21.46 -22.88
CA ALA A 569 -12.44 20.52 -23.17
C ALA A 569 -12.79 19.64 -21.97
N THR A 570 -14.08 19.55 -21.61
CA THR A 570 -14.59 18.67 -20.54
C THR A 570 -14.85 17.23 -20.98
N LYS A 571 -14.80 16.94 -22.28
CA LYS A 571 -15.23 15.66 -22.87
C LYS A 571 -14.21 14.52 -22.76
N ASN A 572 -12.93 14.80 -22.49
CA ASN A 572 -11.87 13.79 -22.32
C ASN A 572 -10.93 14.21 -21.20
N ASN A 573 -10.74 13.37 -20.20
CA ASN A 573 -10.01 13.77 -18.98
C ASN A 573 -8.47 13.75 -19.13
N TYR A 574 -7.93 13.20 -20.22
CA TYR A 574 -6.50 13.05 -20.42
C TYR A 574 -6.13 13.32 -21.89
N ASN A 575 -5.64 14.53 -22.17
CA ASN A 575 -5.14 14.87 -23.50
C ASN A 575 -3.62 14.73 -23.55
N THR A 576 -3.09 14.18 -24.63
CA THR A 576 -1.65 14.00 -24.77
C THR A 576 -1.00 15.17 -25.49
N VAL A 577 -0.02 15.82 -24.86
CA VAL A 577 0.99 16.66 -25.51
C VAL A 577 2.15 15.76 -25.93
N LYS A 578 2.55 15.79 -27.20
CA LYS A 578 3.62 14.93 -27.73
C LYS A 578 4.87 15.74 -28.00
N PHE A 579 5.99 15.39 -27.37
CA PHE A 579 7.32 15.90 -27.66
C PHE A 579 8.01 14.93 -28.63
N LYS A 580 8.43 15.40 -29.81
CA LYS A 580 8.91 14.58 -30.93
C LYS A 580 10.41 14.76 -31.17
N GLY A 581 11.01 13.86 -31.96
CA GLY A 581 12.41 13.95 -32.38
C GLY A 581 13.40 13.69 -31.25
N ILE A 582 12.98 12.91 -30.25
CA ILE A 582 13.75 12.68 -29.03
C ILE A 582 14.69 11.48 -29.22
N GLY A 583 15.93 11.62 -28.79
CA GLY A 583 16.91 10.52 -28.79
C GLY A 583 16.63 9.48 -27.71
N ALA A 584 17.06 8.24 -27.92
CA ALA A 584 16.82 7.15 -26.98
C ALA A 584 17.41 7.38 -25.57
N ASN A 585 18.46 8.20 -25.43
CA ASN A 585 19.11 8.50 -24.15
C ASN A 585 18.81 9.92 -23.64
N ASP A 586 17.91 10.63 -24.32
CA ASP A 586 17.50 11.96 -23.91
C ASP A 586 16.59 11.89 -22.66
N ILE A 587 16.41 13.04 -22.03
CA ILE A 587 15.52 13.21 -20.88
C ILE A 587 14.60 14.40 -21.17
N VAL A 588 13.30 14.22 -20.96
CA VAL A 588 12.35 15.34 -20.98
C VAL A 588 11.97 15.69 -19.56
N ILE A 589 12.18 16.94 -19.15
CA ILE A 589 11.68 17.48 -17.89
C ILE A 589 10.36 18.19 -18.18
N VAL A 590 9.32 17.85 -17.42
CA VAL A 590 8.02 18.49 -17.48
C VAL A 590 7.69 19.11 -16.12
N ASN A 591 7.16 20.32 -16.14
CA ASN A 591 6.72 21.03 -14.95
C ASN A 591 5.23 21.37 -15.07
N THR A 592 4.45 21.03 -14.04
CA THR A 592 3.01 21.30 -14.02
C THR A 592 2.56 21.91 -12.70
N ILE A 593 1.51 22.73 -12.75
CA ILE A 593 0.78 23.20 -11.58
C ILE A 593 -0.69 22.83 -11.70
N ASN A 594 -1.39 22.66 -10.57
CA ASN A 594 -2.83 22.39 -10.59
C ASN A 594 -3.65 23.37 -9.74
N SER A 595 -4.93 23.48 -10.05
CA SER A 595 -5.91 24.30 -9.31
C SER A 595 -6.70 23.49 -8.26
N TYR A 596 -6.54 22.15 -8.21
CA TYR A 596 -7.20 21.25 -7.25
C TYR A 596 -6.32 20.64 -6.17
N GLY A 597 -5.00 20.60 -6.34
CA GLY A 597 -4.00 20.33 -5.30
C GLY A 597 -3.13 21.57 -4.99
N SER A 598 -2.01 21.38 -4.29
CA SER A 598 -1.06 22.42 -3.92
C SER A 598 0.36 21.98 -4.28
N ASN A 599 0.71 22.02 -5.56
CA ASN A 599 2.09 21.75 -6.02
C ASN A 599 2.80 22.98 -6.59
N SER A 600 2.15 24.15 -6.63
CA SER A 600 2.81 25.42 -6.97
C SER A 600 3.74 25.86 -5.83
N ILE A 601 4.86 26.48 -6.18
CA ILE A 601 5.71 27.15 -5.18
C ILE A 601 5.10 28.49 -4.75
N HIS A 602 5.38 28.90 -3.51
CA HIS A 602 4.95 30.18 -2.90
C HIS A 602 6.19 30.98 -2.48
N PRO A 603 6.88 31.64 -3.43
CA PRO A 603 8.10 32.36 -3.12
C PRO A 603 7.81 33.63 -2.31
N VAL A 604 8.84 34.12 -1.63
CA VAL A 604 8.87 35.48 -1.08
C VAL A 604 9.43 36.40 -2.16
N CYS A 605 8.65 37.37 -2.63
CA CYS A 605 9.07 38.31 -3.66
C CYS A 605 8.44 39.70 -3.44
N ALA A 606 8.95 40.71 -4.13
CA ALA A 606 8.52 42.09 -3.98
C ALA A 606 7.37 42.49 -4.91
N THR A 607 7.21 41.79 -6.03
CA THR A 607 6.23 42.16 -7.08
C THR A 607 5.57 40.94 -7.71
N ALA A 608 4.42 41.15 -8.36
CA ALA A 608 3.77 40.13 -9.17
C ALA A 608 4.63 39.69 -10.36
N ASP A 609 5.40 40.58 -10.97
CA ASP A 609 6.31 40.25 -12.07
C ASP A 609 7.41 39.28 -11.64
N GLU A 610 7.99 39.48 -10.45
CA GLU A 610 8.96 38.55 -9.86
C GLU A 610 8.33 37.17 -9.59
N TYR A 611 7.07 37.15 -9.15
CA TYR A 611 6.31 35.91 -8.99
C TYR A 611 6.08 35.22 -10.33
N PHE A 612 5.55 35.91 -11.35
CA PHE A 612 5.29 35.37 -12.69
C PHE A 612 6.55 34.80 -13.35
N ALA A 613 7.71 35.43 -13.14
CA ALA A 613 8.99 34.91 -13.59
C ALA A 613 9.33 33.56 -12.94
N GLN A 614 8.80 33.26 -11.76
CA GLN A 614 9.14 32.09 -10.94
C GLN A 614 8.02 31.04 -10.82
N VAL A 615 6.78 31.32 -11.25
CA VAL A 615 5.65 30.37 -11.17
C VAL A 615 6.05 29.02 -11.76
N LYS A 616 6.08 27.99 -10.92
CA LYS A 616 6.37 26.60 -11.31
C LYS A 616 5.84 25.63 -10.26
N GLY A 617 5.68 24.38 -10.66
CA GLY A 617 5.49 23.25 -9.76
C GLY A 617 6.77 22.45 -9.57
N GLU A 618 6.61 21.17 -9.25
CA GLU A 618 7.71 20.21 -9.17
C GLU A 618 8.14 19.72 -10.57
N ASP A 619 9.44 19.58 -10.77
CA ASP A 619 9.99 19.00 -12.00
C ASP A 619 9.86 17.49 -12.00
N VAL A 620 9.39 16.95 -13.12
CA VAL A 620 9.32 15.51 -13.35
C VAL A 620 10.15 15.18 -14.59
N ALA A 621 11.24 14.43 -14.40
CA ALA A 621 12.04 13.93 -15.50
C ALA A 621 11.49 12.60 -16.04
N TYR A 622 11.50 12.48 -17.36
CA TYR A 622 11.13 11.29 -18.12
C TYR A 622 12.34 10.79 -18.92
N PRO A 623 13.10 9.82 -18.38
CA PRO A 623 14.16 9.15 -19.13
C PRO A 623 13.59 8.32 -20.28
N ILE A 624 14.15 8.49 -21.47
CA ILE A 624 13.61 7.90 -22.70
C ILE A 624 14.13 6.48 -22.96
N ALA A 625 15.23 6.11 -22.29
CA ALA A 625 15.93 4.84 -22.49
C ALA A 625 15.22 3.62 -21.87
N SER A 626 14.14 3.82 -21.11
CA SER A 626 13.38 2.73 -20.50
C SER A 626 12.59 1.98 -21.59
N THR A 627 13.20 0.93 -22.14
CA THR A 627 12.53 -0.02 -23.04
C THR A 627 11.46 -0.78 -22.27
N GLY A 628 10.27 -0.23 -22.21
CA GLY A 628 9.13 -0.87 -21.58
C GLY A 628 7.91 0.00 -21.66
N ARG A 629 6.80 -0.59 -22.06
CA ARG A 629 5.44 -0.05 -21.95
C ARG A 629 5.04 0.35 -20.51
N GLU A 630 5.97 0.32 -19.55
CA GLU A 630 5.81 0.50 -18.12
C GLU A 630 6.43 1.81 -17.61
N VAL A 631 6.20 2.92 -18.32
CA VAL A 631 5.87 4.19 -17.62
C VAL A 631 4.37 4.14 -17.30
N LEU A 632 3.90 3.02 -16.72
CA LEU A 632 2.52 2.83 -16.28
C LEU A 632 2.44 3.21 -14.80
N GLY A 633 2.58 4.51 -14.55
CA GLY A 633 1.65 5.13 -13.60
C GLY A 633 0.24 4.82 -14.10
N SER A 634 -0.69 4.55 -13.19
CA SER A 634 -2.09 4.29 -13.50
C SER A 634 -2.61 5.27 -14.58
N LYS A 635 -3.63 4.86 -15.33
CA LYS A 635 -4.36 5.67 -16.34
C LYS A 635 -4.81 7.08 -15.88
N ALA A 636 -4.48 7.47 -14.66
CA ALA A 636 -4.79 8.72 -13.99
C ALA A 636 -3.68 9.80 -14.03
N GLY A 637 -2.56 9.64 -14.75
CA GLY A 637 -1.62 10.76 -14.94
C GLY A 637 -0.27 10.45 -15.62
N GLY A 638 -0.21 9.49 -16.55
CA GLY A 638 1.06 8.95 -17.06
C GLY A 638 1.62 9.62 -18.32
N ALA A 639 2.95 9.58 -18.47
CA ALA A 639 3.63 9.81 -19.76
C ALA A 639 3.97 8.46 -20.42
N TYR A 640 4.16 8.43 -21.73
CA TYR A 640 4.51 7.21 -22.47
C TYR A 640 5.44 7.51 -23.63
N VAL A 641 6.29 6.54 -23.98
CA VAL A 641 7.25 6.65 -25.07
C VAL A 641 6.76 5.86 -26.29
N ILE A 642 6.85 6.47 -27.46
CA ILE A 642 6.54 5.88 -28.76
C ILE A 642 7.84 5.80 -29.55
N ASP A 643 8.14 4.62 -30.10
CA ASP A 643 9.21 4.45 -31.08
C ASP A 643 8.71 4.91 -32.46
N GLU A 644 9.42 5.84 -33.09
CA GLU A 644 9.11 6.35 -34.42
C GLU A 644 9.89 5.57 -35.49
N GLU A 645 9.35 5.51 -36.71
CA GLU A 645 9.96 4.76 -37.82
C GLU A 645 11.34 5.30 -38.23
N ASP A 646 11.61 6.58 -37.96
CA ASP A 646 12.88 7.24 -38.27
C ASP A 646 13.99 6.98 -37.24
N GLY A 647 13.72 6.15 -36.22
CA GLY A 647 14.66 5.82 -35.15
C GLY A 647 14.71 6.86 -34.02
N THR A 648 13.91 7.93 -34.11
CA THR A 648 13.65 8.84 -32.99
C THR A 648 12.55 8.30 -32.08
N LYS A 649 12.30 8.99 -30.98
CA LYS A 649 11.21 8.69 -30.05
C LYS A 649 10.32 9.90 -29.85
N THR A 650 9.08 9.63 -29.45
CA THR A 650 8.11 10.63 -29.01
C THR A 650 7.71 10.37 -27.57
N LEU A 651 7.78 11.38 -26.71
CA LEU A 651 7.19 11.36 -25.38
C LEU A 651 5.77 11.93 -25.45
N GLY A 652 4.77 11.10 -25.21
CA GLY A 652 3.40 11.54 -24.96
C GLY A 652 3.19 11.82 -23.48
N PHE A 653 2.99 13.08 -23.11
CA PHE A 653 2.65 13.51 -21.75
C PHE A 653 1.14 13.77 -21.63
N GLN A 654 0.47 13.10 -20.70
CA GLN A 654 -0.97 13.31 -20.47
C GLN A 654 -1.21 14.50 -19.56
N LEU A 655 -1.83 15.54 -20.10
CA LEU A 655 -2.33 16.68 -19.36
C LEU A 655 -3.76 16.41 -18.87
N TYR A 656 -3.99 16.55 -17.58
CA TYR A 656 -5.27 16.24 -16.93
C TYR A 656 -6.20 17.47 -16.88
N ARG A 657 -7.35 17.38 -17.55
CA ARG A 657 -8.48 18.32 -17.51
C ARG A 657 -8.07 19.82 -17.62
N ILE A 658 -9.01 20.70 -17.27
CA ILE A 658 -8.84 22.16 -17.22
C ILE A 658 -8.17 22.62 -15.92
N ASP A 659 -7.92 21.71 -14.97
CA ASP A 659 -7.37 22.03 -13.66
C ASP A 659 -5.86 21.89 -13.56
N THR A 660 -5.19 21.35 -14.59
CA THR A 660 -3.73 21.20 -14.63
C THR A 660 -3.17 22.01 -15.79
N ALA A 661 -2.14 22.80 -15.50
CA ALA A 661 -1.40 23.58 -16.49
C ALA A 661 0.02 23.02 -16.66
N LEU A 662 0.42 22.81 -17.90
CA LEU A 662 1.80 22.58 -18.29
C LEU A 662 2.53 23.93 -18.30
N VAL A 663 3.40 24.14 -17.30
CA VAL A 663 4.15 25.39 -17.13
C VAL A 663 5.29 25.45 -18.14
N TYR A 664 6.13 24.43 -18.15
CA TYR A 664 7.21 24.29 -19.13
C TYR A 664 7.58 22.84 -19.38
N ALA A 665 8.31 22.62 -20.47
CA ALA A 665 9.01 21.38 -20.75
C ALA A 665 10.40 21.66 -21.33
N LYS A 666 11.39 20.85 -20.96
CA LYS A 666 12.77 20.92 -21.46
C LYS A 666 13.22 19.56 -21.95
N VAL A 667 13.86 19.52 -23.12
CA VAL A 667 14.44 18.30 -23.70
C VAL A 667 15.94 18.41 -23.59
N PHE A 668 16.54 17.53 -22.82
CA PHE A 668 17.98 17.39 -22.67
C PHE A 668 18.47 16.20 -23.47
N GLY A 669 19.43 16.44 -24.36
CA GLY A 669 20.06 15.39 -25.13
C GLY A 669 21.46 15.08 -24.66
N VAL A 670 21.95 13.88 -24.97
CA VAL A 670 23.35 13.52 -24.70
C VAL A 670 24.26 14.33 -25.61
N LYS A 671 25.18 15.09 -25.02
CA LYS A 671 26.12 15.95 -25.74
C LYS A 671 27.10 15.11 -26.57
N GLY A 672 27.26 15.46 -27.84
CA GLY A 672 28.15 14.76 -28.79
C GLY A 672 27.48 13.69 -29.65
N GLY A 673 26.15 13.51 -29.51
CA GLY A 673 25.38 12.57 -30.33
C GLY A 673 25.58 11.10 -29.93
N SER A 674 24.63 10.26 -30.34
CA SER A 674 24.57 8.82 -30.02
C SER A 674 25.61 8.01 -30.80
N VAL A 675 26.90 8.21 -30.51
CA VAL A 675 27.94 7.28 -30.96
C VAL A 675 28.12 6.20 -29.89
N GLY A 676 27.31 5.15 -30.01
CA GLY A 676 27.55 3.82 -29.45
C GLY A 676 27.91 3.75 -27.97
N ILE A 677 26.90 3.78 -27.10
CA ILE A 677 27.01 3.05 -25.84
C ILE A 677 26.42 1.67 -26.11
N GLU A 678 27.29 0.71 -26.44
CA GLU A 678 27.01 -0.69 -26.11
C GLU A 678 26.67 -0.71 -24.63
N ASN A 679 25.44 -1.15 -24.32
CA ASN A 679 24.92 -1.43 -23.00
C ASN A 679 25.52 -0.56 -21.89
N ILE A 680 24.72 0.36 -21.35
CA ILE A 680 24.81 0.58 -19.90
C ILE A 680 24.72 -0.83 -19.33
N GLY A 681 25.83 -1.33 -18.81
CA GLY A 681 25.78 -2.41 -17.88
C GLY A 681 24.88 -1.87 -16.77
N THR A 682 23.57 -2.14 -16.86
CA THR A 682 22.91 -2.76 -15.72
C THR A 682 23.96 -3.76 -15.30
N GLY A 683 24.60 -3.55 -14.15
CA GLY A 683 25.38 -4.60 -13.54
C GLY A 683 24.40 -5.76 -13.46
N GLU A 684 24.41 -6.61 -14.50
CA GLU A 684 23.59 -7.78 -14.60
C GLU A 684 23.95 -8.49 -13.32
N ASN A 685 23.03 -8.53 -12.36
CA ASN A 685 22.67 -9.69 -11.56
C ASN A 685 23.81 -10.71 -11.33
N ALA A 686 25.06 -10.28 -11.08
CA ALA A 686 26.23 -11.12 -11.36
C ALA A 686 26.45 -12.17 -10.27
N GLN A 687 25.64 -12.14 -9.22
CA GLN A 687 25.60 -13.23 -8.26
C GLN A 687 24.59 -14.33 -8.65
N ASN A 688 23.62 -14.06 -9.55
CA ASN A 688 22.55 -15.00 -9.94
C ASN A 688 22.37 -15.18 -11.47
N ALA A 689 23.19 -14.55 -12.32
CA ALA A 689 23.16 -14.75 -13.77
C ALA A 689 23.41 -16.24 -14.08
N GLY A 690 22.36 -16.93 -14.54
CA GLY A 690 22.41 -18.38 -14.80
C GLY A 690 21.69 -19.25 -13.76
N ALA A 691 21.26 -18.71 -12.62
CA ALA A 691 20.49 -19.46 -11.64
C ALA A 691 19.03 -19.57 -12.06
N TYR A 692 18.44 -20.73 -11.80
CA TYR A 692 17.01 -20.94 -11.91
C TYR A 692 16.45 -20.92 -10.51
N TYR A 693 15.31 -20.28 -10.33
CA TYR A 693 14.55 -20.33 -9.10
C TYR A 693 13.19 -20.94 -9.39
N ASN A 694 12.65 -21.71 -8.47
CA ASN A 694 11.23 -21.98 -8.54
C ASN A 694 10.44 -20.74 -8.12
N LEU A 695 9.11 -20.82 -8.20
CA LEU A 695 8.24 -19.71 -7.82
C LEU A 695 8.31 -19.36 -6.32
N ALA A 696 8.88 -20.24 -5.50
CA ALA A 696 9.13 -20.03 -4.08
C ALA A 696 10.53 -19.41 -3.81
N GLY A 697 11.23 -18.91 -4.84
CA GLY A 697 12.54 -18.28 -4.68
C GLY A 697 13.68 -19.26 -4.33
N GLN A 698 13.43 -20.57 -4.36
CA GLN A 698 14.43 -21.59 -4.11
C GLN A 698 15.30 -21.77 -5.34
N ARG A 699 16.62 -21.69 -5.17
CA ARG A 699 17.56 -21.95 -6.27
C ARG A 699 17.47 -23.43 -6.65
N ILE A 700 17.14 -23.70 -7.91
CA ILE A 700 17.08 -25.04 -8.49
C ILE A 700 18.20 -25.23 -9.51
N ALA A 701 18.81 -26.42 -9.51
CA ALA A 701 19.93 -26.72 -10.40
C ALA A 701 19.51 -26.78 -11.89
N LYS A 702 18.29 -27.27 -12.17
CA LYS A 702 17.71 -27.32 -13.53
C LYS A 702 16.18 -27.47 -13.46
N PRO A 703 15.38 -26.60 -14.12
CA PRO A 703 13.93 -26.73 -14.13
C PRO A 703 13.46 -27.95 -14.93
N ALA A 704 12.39 -28.61 -14.46
CA ALA A 704 11.76 -29.71 -15.16
C ALA A 704 11.01 -29.22 -16.41
N LYS A 705 10.93 -30.03 -17.46
CA LYS A 705 10.16 -29.70 -18.69
C LYS A 705 8.68 -29.48 -18.34
N GLY A 706 8.09 -28.38 -18.80
CA GLY A 706 6.73 -27.97 -18.47
C GLY A 706 6.57 -27.22 -17.14
N SER A 707 7.62 -27.04 -16.34
CA SER A 707 7.57 -26.26 -15.10
C SER A 707 7.72 -24.76 -15.34
N ILE A 708 7.08 -23.96 -14.49
CA ILE A 708 7.27 -22.51 -14.40
C ILE A 708 8.44 -22.25 -13.46
N PHE A 709 9.39 -21.43 -13.89
CA PHE A 709 10.57 -21.07 -13.13
C PHE A 709 10.89 -19.58 -13.31
N ILE A 710 11.63 -19.01 -12.37
CA ILE A 710 12.14 -17.64 -12.43
C ILE A 710 13.59 -17.71 -12.88
N HIS A 711 13.91 -16.97 -13.94
CA HIS A 711 15.27 -16.84 -14.43
C HIS A 711 15.52 -15.40 -14.84
N ASN A 712 16.60 -14.80 -14.33
CA ASN A 712 16.91 -13.38 -14.49
C ASN A 712 15.70 -12.47 -14.18
N GLY A 713 14.98 -12.79 -13.09
CA GLY A 713 13.80 -12.03 -12.64
C GLY A 713 12.53 -12.20 -13.47
N LYS A 714 12.53 -13.09 -14.48
CA LYS A 714 11.36 -13.33 -15.34
C LYS A 714 10.78 -14.72 -15.13
N LYS A 715 9.45 -14.80 -15.00
CA LYS A 715 8.71 -16.08 -15.02
C LYS A 715 8.75 -16.65 -16.43
N MET A 716 9.23 -17.87 -16.55
CA MET A 716 9.43 -18.58 -17.81
C MET A 716 8.88 -20.01 -17.70
N ILE A 717 8.45 -20.57 -18.83
CA ILE A 717 8.01 -21.98 -18.92
C ILE A 717 9.09 -22.77 -19.65
N MET A 718 9.53 -23.88 -19.06
CA MET A 718 10.57 -24.72 -19.65
C MET A 718 9.96 -25.54 -20.79
N LYS A 719 10.31 -25.22 -22.04
CA LYS A 719 9.77 -25.90 -23.22
C LYS A 719 10.29 -27.32 -23.42
#